data_AF-A0ABD2XM44-F1
#
_entry.id   AF-A0ABD2XM44-F1
#
_cell.length_a   1.000
_cell.length_b   1.000
_cell.length_c   1.000
_cell.angle_alpha   90.00
_cell.angle_beta   90.00
_cell.angle_gamma   90.00
#
_symmetry.space_group_name_H-M   'P 1'
#
loop_
_entity.id
_entity.type
_entity.pdbx_description
1 polymer ?
#
loop_
_entity_poly.entity_id
_entity_poly.type
_entity_poly.pdbx_seq_one_letter_code
_entity_poly.pdbx_strand_id
1 'polypeptide(L)'
;MKCSRVSSLLVVIFFCLFVSNGIAADIKDDLDSSLDDWEKHSDGKFTDLDAEVDLEEWVMNHGSLFHPDGVSQAAQDVWTHYRELLRDRPKVGKRTRMSSDEDEPEESDINRTKFSPKKVSAIKNFLLYIQKLDRNYDTFISRLEFVNELYKQFLIMQFSDAAFLQLTKKNFAENTRSRHNTVEQSMRTLHDLFRSYDGLVNYVTNENALVKNESIKKMCEYKLPPHVRIFDTYKMIALAEIKTYVLLMWKINYFDEEGFFLNESWDVAADEEDFVLSELEKRMETLYNFVKPKLKIAHRDLWRCDPIKHVKGKTYEEFGPVIQKYIMIENAPYPFELVKSSASGYCTDTCSDYRKTEQKGCSVWNDDGCAEFAKNKCNGTIHMCEEMKNPLTVCPSDGKSDRRYEFIEFADGEKYGHTDRMCPTDKVYAYAFPKLFWKCDYCVCTCEDDSSEIDRFVSLREATSDIEENKIVTGIRLKKKNHIFHIQIQQSRLLPHGEVDEDDVSWKPLNLFKVHDEGVKEDTDYYKISWDRRGFALDNIILPIGFVMTGVKFFQSDEVLLSLSVRSTQFDFNTGKLRLDKSAWRHVVLGFDPQNPFPFNNSVSPIQQGPDFRSRGKMRHWPDSKPGQYLELVNSDFKKDLGQTVLPFVDVQSVKSRKPVPLAGAGLHHRGLQGSGGFLALKMFSYDFEPHMQKRVHRGD
;
A
#
# COMPACT_ATOMS: atom_id res chain seq x y z
N MET A 1 5.86 13.93 48.90
CA MET A 1 5.54 15.37 48.75
C MET A 1 6.13 15.86 47.43
N LYS A 2 5.24 16.40 46.57
CA LYS A 2 5.42 17.35 45.46
C LYS A 2 6.35 17.04 44.26
N CYS A 3 5.66 16.98 43.11
CA CYS A 3 5.99 17.37 41.74
C CYS A 3 7.23 18.26 41.52
N SER A 4 7.97 18.00 40.44
CA SER A 4 8.09 18.88 39.26
C SER A 4 9.22 18.39 38.35
N ARG A 5 8.91 18.07 37.08
CA ARG A 5 9.79 18.27 35.90
C ARG A 5 9.01 17.91 34.62
N VAL A 6 8.25 18.89 34.15
CA VAL A 6 7.86 19.03 32.73
C VAL A 6 8.35 20.40 32.32
N SER A 7 9.41 20.45 31.53
CA SER A 7 9.85 21.62 30.76
C SER A 7 11.15 21.26 30.03
N SER A 8 11.05 20.91 28.74
CA SER A 8 12.13 20.99 27.74
C SER A 8 11.65 20.67 26.31
N LEU A 9 10.47 20.05 26.13
CA LEU A 9 9.98 19.68 24.79
C LEU A 9 9.22 20.80 24.03
N LEU A 10 8.89 21.91 24.70
CA LEU A 10 8.02 22.96 24.14
C LEU A 10 8.77 24.08 23.41
N VAL A 11 10.11 24.12 23.50
CA VAL A 11 10.92 25.18 22.85
C VAL A 11 11.28 24.82 21.40
N VAL A 12 11.26 23.53 21.02
CA VAL A 12 11.63 23.09 19.66
C VAL A 12 10.45 23.21 18.68
N ILE A 13 9.21 23.12 19.15
CA ILE A 13 8.02 23.17 18.29
C ILE A 13 7.67 24.62 17.88
N PHE A 14 8.11 25.62 18.64
CA PHE A 14 7.78 27.03 18.37
C PHE A 14 8.62 27.66 17.24
N PHE A 15 9.80 27.12 16.93
CA PHE A 15 10.69 27.72 15.91
C PHE A 15 10.37 27.29 14.46
N CYS A 16 9.65 26.19 14.24
CA CYS A 16 9.39 25.67 12.89
C CYS A 16 8.10 26.17 12.24
N LEU A 17 7.21 26.86 12.95
CA LEU A 17 5.89 27.25 12.43
C LEU A 17 5.74 28.72 12.02
N PHE A 18 6.76 29.56 12.17
CA PHE A 18 6.67 30.98 11.79
C PHE A 18 7.98 31.56 11.21
N VAL A 19 8.51 31.03 10.10
CA VAL A 19 9.39 31.82 9.20
C VAL A 19 9.22 31.39 7.74
N SER A 20 8.56 32.24 6.95
CA SER A 20 8.75 32.41 5.49
C SER A 20 8.20 33.82 5.19
N ASN A 21 8.96 34.85 4.82
CA ASN A 21 10.01 34.93 3.80
C ASN A 21 11.10 35.97 4.15
N GLY A 22 12.34 35.67 3.76
CA GLY A 22 13.23 36.64 3.10
C GLY A 22 14.06 37.60 3.97
N ILE A 23 15.13 37.11 4.57
CA ILE A 23 16.44 37.81 4.57
C ILE A 23 17.52 36.75 4.35
N ALA A 24 18.26 36.89 3.26
CA ALA A 24 19.47 36.12 2.97
C ALA A 24 20.68 36.79 3.63
N ALA A 25 21.70 35.97 3.90
CA ALA A 25 23.09 36.35 4.21
C ALA A 25 23.35 36.91 5.62
N ASP A 26 23.42 36.02 6.60
CA ASP A 26 24.48 35.88 7.61
C ASP A 26 24.01 34.80 8.59
N ILE A 27 24.92 34.09 9.26
CA ILE A 27 24.69 32.86 10.05
C ILE A 27 24.75 31.58 9.19
N LYS A 28 25.93 31.36 8.57
CA LYS A 28 26.34 30.02 8.09
C LYS A 28 27.61 29.49 8.76
N ASP A 29 28.27 30.27 9.62
CA ASP A 29 29.58 29.88 10.16
C ASP A 29 29.59 29.53 11.67
N ASP A 30 28.46 29.62 12.39
CA ASP A 30 28.41 29.37 13.85
C ASP A 30 27.65 28.11 14.28
N LEU A 31 27.17 27.28 13.34
CA LEU A 31 26.51 26.00 13.67
C LEU A 31 27.37 24.75 13.40
N ASP A 32 28.44 24.88 12.62
CA ASP A 32 29.36 23.77 12.30
C ASP A 32 30.44 23.54 13.38
N SER A 33 30.61 24.44 14.36
CA SER A 33 31.61 24.30 15.43
C SER A 33 31.12 23.57 16.69
N SER A 34 29.83 23.23 16.77
CA SER A 34 29.19 22.60 17.95
C SER A 34 28.99 21.07 17.79
N LEU A 35 29.07 20.55 16.56
CA LEU A 35 28.92 19.13 16.25
C LEU A 35 30.24 18.36 16.29
N ASP A 36 31.39 19.02 16.05
CA ASP A 36 32.73 18.38 16.04
C ASP A 36 33.32 18.11 17.45
N ASP A 37 32.79 18.75 18.50
CA ASP A 37 33.28 18.55 19.89
C ASP A 37 32.52 17.45 20.66
N TRP A 38 31.39 16.95 20.13
CA TRP A 38 30.63 15.85 20.73
C TRP A 38 31.11 14.46 20.28
N GLU A 39 31.82 14.36 19.14
CA GLU A 39 32.35 13.08 18.61
C GLU A 39 33.68 12.63 19.23
N LYS A 40 34.33 13.45 20.08
CA LYS A 40 35.66 13.14 20.61
C LYS A 40 35.72 12.47 22.00
N HIS A 41 34.60 12.25 22.69
CA HIS A 41 34.62 11.76 24.08
C HIS A 41 33.64 10.60 24.38
N SER A 42 33.54 9.61 23.50
CA SER A 42 32.98 8.30 23.90
C SER A 42 33.92 7.17 23.48
N ASP A 43 34.60 6.62 24.49
CA ASP A 43 35.52 5.49 24.33
C ASP A 43 34.76 4.23 23.89
N GLY A 44 35.35 3.56 22.91
CA GLY A 44 34.80 2.42 22.18
C GLY A 44 34.26 1.30 23.06
N LYS A 45 32.97 0.99 22.85
CA LYS A 45 32.35 -0.33 22.94
C LYS A 45 30.89 -0.18 22.51
N PHE A 46 30.58 -0.38 21.23
CA PHE A 46 29.30 -0.86 20.69
C PHE A 46 29.42 -0.84 19.15
N THR A 47 30.05 -1.87 18.59
CA THR A 47 30.00 -2.17 17.15
C THR A 47 29.24 -3.48 17.01
N ASP A 48 27.96 -3.36 16.65
CA ASP A 48 27.05 -4.35 16.04
C ASP A 48 25.63 -4.06 16.54
N LEU A 49 24.94 -3.14 15.87
CA LEU A 49 23.49 -2.97 15.92
C LEU A 49 23.07 -2.19 14.66
N ASP A 50 22.90 -2.92 13.55
CA ASP A 50 22.09 -2.52 12.38
C ASP A 50 20.61 -2.47 12.79
N ALA A 51 20.27 -1.58 13.72
CA ALA A 51 18.92 -1.34 14.19
C ALA A 51 18.67 0.16 14.26
N GLU A 52 18.62 0.79 13.10
CA GLU A 52 17.91 2.06 12.97
C GLU A 52 16.42 1.75 13.10
N VAL A 53 15.94 1.77 14.35
CA VAL A 53 14.52 1.64 14.69
C VAL A 53 13.82 2.84 14.06
N ASP A 54 13.17 2.59 12.93
CA ASP A 54 12.26 3.53 12.29
C ASP A 54 11.21 3.94 13.32
N LEU A 55 11.26 5.18 13.81
CA LEU A 55 10.38 5.68 14.86
C LEU A 55 8.91 5.57 14.44
N GLU A 56 8.61 5.59 13.14
CA GLU A 56 7.28 5.29 12.61
C GLU A 56 6.94 3.81 12.70
N GLU A 57 7.88 2.89 12.48
CA GLU A 57 7.68 1.45 12.71
C GLU A 57 7.55 1.14 14.20
N TRP A 58 8.25 1.84 15.10
CA TRP A 58 8.07 1.71 16.55
C TRP A 58 6.71 2.26 17.00
N VAL A 59 6.29 3.44 16.53
CA VAL A 59 4.97 4.03 16.80
C VAL A 59 3.85 3.25 16.13
N MET A 60 4.07 2.58 14.99
CA MET A 60 3.05 1.76 14.31
C MET A 60 3.01 0.30 14.79
N ASN A 61 4.12 -0.23 15.32
CA ASN A 61 4.19 -1.54 15.94
C ASN A 61 3.71 -1.51 17.40
N HIS A 62 3.97 -0.42 18.15
CA HIS A 62 3.52 -0.23 19.54
C HIS A 62 2.25 0.62 19.65
N GLY A 63 1.89 1.37 18.61
CA GLY A 63 0.58 2.02 18.42
C GLY A 63 -0.45 0.98 18.01
N SER A 64 -0.81 0.13 18.95
CA SER A 64 -2.06 -0.61 18.89
C SER A 64 -3.17 0.37 18.54
N LEU A 65 -4.03 0.01 17.58
CA LEU A 65 -5.35 0.62 17.43
C LEU A 65 -6.26 0.34 18.66
N PHE A 66 -5.69 -0.27 19.69
CA PHE A 66 -6.16 -0.43 21.06
C PHE A 66 -5.10 0.10 22.07
N HIS A 67 -4.50 1.28 21.84
CA HIS A 67 -3.81 2.02 22.92
C HIS A 67 -4.40 3.44 23.07
N PRO A 68 -4.79 3.90 24.28
CA PRO A 68 -5.71 5.04 24.49
C PRO A 68 -5.14 6.43 24.17
N ASP A 69 -3.83 6.59 24.02
CA ASP A 69 -3.20 7.90 24.18
C ASP A 69 -3.01 8.70 22.86
N GLY A 70 -3.08 8.04 21.70
CA GLY A 70 -2.74 8.68 20.41
C GLY A 70 -3.88 9.48 19.75
N VAL A 71 -5.14 9.04 19.91
CA VAL A 71 -6.31 9.66 19.24
C VAL A 71 -6.87 10.81 20.07
N SER A 72 -6.82 10.67 21.40
CA SER A 72 -7.23 11.69 22.37
C SER A 72 -6.41 12.97 22.27
N GLN A 73 -5.08 12.85 22.16
CA GLN A 73 -4.18 14.01 22.15
C GLN A 73 -4.32 14.85 20.87
N ALA A 74 -4.37 14.23 19.69
CA ALA A 74 -4.55 14.94 18.42
C ALA A 74 -5.92 15.64 18.34
N ALA A 75 -6.98 15.03 18.88
CA ALA A 75 -8.30 15.65 18.96
C ALA A 75 -8.34 16.82 19.96
N GLN A 76 -7.62 16.71 21.08
CA GLN A 76 -7.48 17.78 22.07
C GLN A 76 -6.64 18.95 21.54
N ASP A 77 -5.57 18.69 20.79
CA ASP A 77 -4.70 19.73 20.23
C ASP A 77 -5.42 20.54 19.14
N VAL A 78 -6.18 19.87 18.28
CA VAL A 78 -7.06 20.52 17.28
C VAL A 78 -8.15 21.34 17.97
N TRP A 79 -8.74 20.82 19.05
CA TRP A 79 -9.79 21.52 19.80
C TRP A 79 -9.25 22.72 20.59
N THR A 80 -8.01 22.64 21.09
CA THR A 80 -7.32 23.72 21.82
C THR A 80 -6.95 24.84 20.86
N HIS A 81 -6.40 24.50 19.68
CA HIS A 81 -6.10 25.45 18.60
C HIS A 81 -7.36 26.16 18.07
N TYR A 82 -8.48 25.44 17.93
CA TYR A 82 -9.77 26.02 17.53
C TYR A 82 -10.35 26.96 18.60
N ARG A 83 -10.11 26.69 19.89
CA ARG A 83 -10.54 27.53 21.01
C ARG A 83 -9.75 28.84 21.09
N GLU A 84 -8.46 28.80 20.77
CA GLU A 84 -7.61 30.01 20.70
C GLU A 84 -8.02 30.93 19.54
N LEU A 85 -8.29 30.37 18.37
CA LEU A 85 -8.81 31.12 17.21
C LEU A 85 -10.17 31.80 17.46
N LEU A 86 -10.98 31.26 18.37
CA LEU A 86 -12.26 31.85 18.76
C LEU A 86 -12.15 32.89 19.89
N ARG A 87 -11.02 32.90 20.62
CA ARG A 87 -10.76 33.82 21.74
C ARG A 87 -10.29 35.20 21.27
N ASP A 88 -9.67 35.27 20.09
CA ASP A 88 -9.15 36.50 19.45
C ASP A 88 -10.20 37.30 18.67
N ARG A 89 -11.45 37.34 19.14
CA ARG A 89 -12.39 38.38 18.68
C ARG A 89 -12.11 39.68 19.46
N PRO A 90 -11.76 40.80 18.81
CA PRO A 90 -11.66 42.07 19.51
C PRO A 90 -13.04 42.46 20.06
N LYS A 91 -13.10 42.74 21.36
CA LYS A 91 -14.27 43.36 22.00
C LYS A 91 -14.40 44.79 21.46
N VAL A 92 -15.45 45.05 20.67
CA VAL A 92 -15.79 46.40 20.23
C VAL A 92 -16.31 47.19 21.43
N GLY A 93 -15.48 48.11 21.93
CA GLY A 93 -15.82 49.07 22.98
C GLY A 93 -15.79 50.51 22.46
N LYS A 94 -16.96 51.15 22.50
CA LYS A 94 -17.31 52.58 22.59
C LYS A 94 -16.44 53.68 21.94
N ARG A 95 -17.15 54.50 21.14
CA ARG A 95 -16.86 55.87 20.64
C ARG A 95 -16.20 56.83 21.66
N THR A 96 -15.22 57.60 21.18
CA THR A 96 -15.15 59.09 21.30
C THR A 96 -14.17 59.72 20.29
N ARG A 97 -14.54 60.91 19.77
CA ARG A 97 -13.83 61.84 18.84
C ARG A 97 -12.46 62.27 19.40
N MET A 98 -11.43 62.69 18.63
CA MET A 98 -11.37 63.85 17.72
C MET A 98 -9.96 63.96 17.08
N SER A 99 -9.87 64.42 15.82
CA SER A 99 -8.76 65.16 15.14
C SER A 99 -7.40 64.45 14.97
N SER A 100 -6.65 64.49 13.87
CA SER A 100 -6.64 65.22 12.59
C SER A 100 -5.61 64.52 11.68
N ASP A 101 -5.89 64.50 10.38
CA ASP A 101 -4.98 64.53 9.21
C ASP A 101 -3.63 63.81 9.28
N GLU A 102 -3.47 62.77 8.45
CA GLU A 102 -2.39 62.64 7.45
C GLU A 102 -2.57 61.33 6.63
N ASP A 103 -2.87 61.53 5.35
CA ASP A 103 -2.55 60.77 4.13
C ASP A 103 -2.73 59.23 4.08
N GLU A 104 -3.75 58.82 3.31
CA GLU A 104 -3.93 57.48 2.71
C GLU A 104 -2.87 57.19 1.64
N PRO A 105 -2.39 55.93 1.57
CA PRO A 105 -2.23 55.28 0.29
C PRO A 105 -3.03 53.96 0.19
N GLU A 106 -3.82 53.91 -0.88
CA GLU A 106 -4.26 52.79 -1.72
C GLU A 106 -4.45 51.38 -1.14
N GLU A 107 -5.70 50.95 -1.27
CA GLU A 107 -6.28 49.62 -1.10
C GLU A 107 -5.62 48.57 -2.02
N SER A 108 -4.92 47.58 -1.45
CA SER A 108 -4.64 46.30 -2.13
C SER A 108 -4.78 45.11 -1.18
N ASP A 109 -5.83 44.31 -1.44
CA ASP A 109 -5.94 42.87 -1.27
C ASP A 109 -5.50 42.19 0.04
N ILE A 110 -6.32 42.33 1.10
CA ILE A 110 -6.44 41.27 2.12
C ILE A 110 -7.58 40.33 1.73
N ASN A 111 -7.30 39.41 0.82
CA ASN A 111 -8.15 38.27 0.53
C ASN A 111 -8.04 37.22 1.66
N ARG A 112 -8.61 37.53 2.84
CA ARG A 112 -8.86 36.52 3.88
C ARG A 112 -9.98 35.61 3.39
N THR A 113 -9.62 34.39 2.99
CA THR A 113 -10.53 33.29 2.68
C THR A 113 -11.51 33.02 3.84
N LYS A 114 -12.66 33.72 3.85
CA LYS A 114 -13.80 33.39 4.70
C LYS A 114 -14.38 32.07 4.18
N PHE A 115 -14.20 30.99 4.94
CA PHE A 115 -14.92 29.74 4.68
C PHE A 115 -16.42 30.03 4.68
N SER A 116 -17.12 29.58 3.62
CA SER A 116 -18.56 29.80 3.53
C SER A 116 -19.28 29.14 4.72
N PRO A 117 -20.41 29.71 5.21
CA PRO A 117 -21.17 29.13 6.32
C PRO A 117 -21.54 27.65 6.11
N LYS A 118 -21.74 27.24 4.84
CA LYS A 118 -21.96 25.84 4.45
C LYS A 118 -20.74 24.95 4.70
N LYS A 119 -19.52 25.42 4.41
CA LYS A 119 -18.28 24.69 4.69
C LYS A 119 -18.01 24.56 6.20
N VAL A 120 -18.28 25.62 6.97
CA VAL A 120 -18.15 25.60 8.44
C VAL A 120 -19.15 24.64 9.09
N SER A 121 -20.40 24.63 8.61
CA SER A 121 -21.43 23.68 9.05
C SER A 121 -21.05 22.23 8.73
N ALA A 122 -20.54 21.97 7.53
CA ALA A 122 -20.08 20.64 7.13
C ALA A 122 -18.90 20.14 8.00
N ILE A 123 -17.91 21.01 8.28
CA ILE A 123 -16.79 20.69 9.17
C ILE A 123 -17.27 20.43 10.60
N LYS A 124 -18.18 21.25 11.13
CA LYS A 124 -18.75 21.05 12.47
C LYS A 124 -19.51 19.72 12.58
N ASN A 125 -20.33 19.39 11.58
CA ASN A 125 -21.06 18.13 11.55
C ASN A 125 -20.11 16.93 11.43
N PHE A 126 -19.05 17.06 10.64
CA PHE A 126 -18.01 16.04 10.52
C PHE A 126 -17.23 15.83 11.82
N LEU A 127 -16.85 16.90 12.52
CA LEU A 127 -16.19 16.82 13.83
C LEU A 127 -17.10 16.19 14.90
N LEU A 128 -18.38 16.56 14.93
CA LEU A 128 -19.37 15.95 15.82
C LEU A 128 -19.56 14.46 15.52
N TYR A 129 -19.52 14.08 14.24
CA TYR A 129 -19.58 12.69 13.82
C TYR A 129 -18.34 11.91 14.29
N ILE A 130 -17.13 12.46 14.13
CA ILE A 130 -15.89 11.84 14.64
C ILE A 130 -15.93 11.70 16.16
N GLN A 131 -16.29 12.75 16.90
CA GLN A 131 -16.40 12.71 18.37
C GLN A 131 -17.45 11.71 18.87
N LYS A 132 -18.49 11.47 18.08
CA LYS A 132 -19.51 10.47 18.39
C LYS A 132 -18.96 9.06 18.13
N LEU A 133 -18.23 8.85 17.04
CA LEU A 133 -17.59 7.57 16.73
C LEU A 133 -16.54 7.18 17.78
N ASP A 134 -15.73 8.15 18.22
CA ASP A 134 -14.68 7.98 19.23
C ASP A 134 -15.29 7.57 20.58
N ARG A 135 -16.29 8.32 21.06
CA ARG A 135 -17.03 7.96 22.28
C ARG A 135 -17.72 6.61 22.21
N ASN A 136 -18.31 6.28 21.06
CA ASN A 136 -18.94 4.98 20.85
C ASN A 136 -17.90 3.84 20.90
N TYR A 137 -16.70 4.07 20.39
CA TYR A 137 -15.60 3.12 20.43
C TYR A 137 -15.06 2.91 21.86
N ASP A 138 -14.77 3.98 22.58
CA ASP A 138 -14.32 3.90 23.98
C ASP A 138 -15.35 3.17 24.85
N THR A 139 -16.64 3.47 24.62
CA THR A 139 -17.72 2.76 25.31
C THR A 139 -17.74 1.28 24.94
N PHE A 140 -17.55 0.94 23.67
CA PHE A 140 -17.50 -0.45 23.20
C PHE A 140 -16.36 -1.23 23.88
N ILE A 141 -15.14 -0.68 23.89
CA ILE A 141 -13.98 -1.31 24.53
C ILE A 141 -14.20 -1.43 26.05
N SER A 142 -14.65 -0.37 26.71
CA SER A 142 -14.92 -0.38 28.15
C SER A 142 -15.95 -1.46 28.54
N ARG A 143 -16.98 -1.69 27.72
CA ARG A 143 -17.95 -2.76 27.97
C ARG A 143 -17.36 -4.16 27.76
N LEU A 144 -16.51 -4.36 26.75
CA LEU A 144 -15.81 -5.63 26.55
C LEU A 144 -14.85 -5.94 27.71
N GLU A 145 -14.07 -4.95 28.14
CA GLU A 145 -13.15 -5.08 29.28
C GLU A 145 -13.91 -5.41 30.57
N PHE A 146 -15.03 -4.73 30.82
CA PHE A 146 -15.87 -5.01 31.98
C PHE A 146 -16.32 -6.49 32.04
N VAL A 147 -16.81 -7.04 30.93
CA VAL A 147 -17.21 -8.46 30.85
C VAL A 147 -16.01 -9.39 31.06
N ASN A 148 -14.87 -9.06 30.45
CA ASN A 148 -13.65 -9.86 30.58
C ASN A 148 -13.11 -9.87 32.02
N GLU A 149 -13.10 -8.73 32.71
CA GLU A 149 -12.63 -8.65 34.10
C GLU A 149 -13.54 -9.39 35.06
N LEU A 150 -14.86 -9.32 34.90
CA LEU A 150 -15.78 -10.13 35.69
C LEU A 150 -15.58 -11.62 35.44
N TYR A 151 -15.38 -12.03 34.20
CA TYR A 151 -15.10 -13.42 33.86
C TYR A 151 -13.78 -13.92 34.48
N LYS A 152 -12.72 -13.10 34.46
CA LYS A 152 -11.46 -13.43 35.15
C LYS A 152 -11.66 -13.60 36.66
N GLN A 153 -12.42 -12.70 37.30
CA GLN A 153 -12.72 -12.81 38.74
C GLN A 153 -13.49 -14.09 39.05
N PHE A 154 -14.48 -14.44 38.21
CA PHE A 154 -15.19 -15.72 38.30
C PHE A 154 -14.24 -16.92 38.22
N LEU A 155 -13.35 -16.97 37.23
CA LEU A 155 -12.38 -18.07 37.11
C LEU A 155 -11.49 -18.20 38.35
N ILE A 156 -11.05 -17.08 38.91
CA ILE A 156 -10.26 -17.07 40.15
C ILE A 156 -11.07 -17.65 41.31
N MET A 157 -12.34 -17.26 41.47
CA MET A 157 -13.17 -17.78 42.58
C MET A 157 -13.55 -19.25 42.43
N GLN A 158 -13.68 -19.74 41.20
CA GLN A 158 -14.10 -21.10 40.90
C GLN A 158 -12.94 -22.11 40.94
N PHE A 159 -11.76 -21.71 40.47
CA PHE A 159 -10.65 -22.64 40.19
C PHE A 159 -9.36 -22.37 40.98
N SER A 160 -9.33 -21.36 41.85
CA SER A 160 -8.20 -21.17 42.76
C SER A 160 -8.28 -22.12 43.95
N ASP A 161 -7.14 -22.63 44.40
CA ASP A 161 -7.00 -23.42 45.64
C ASP A 161 -7.31 -22.58 46.91
N ALA A 162 -7.44 -21.26 46.77
CA ALA A 162 -7.81 -20.38 47.87
C ALA A 162 -9.30 -20.50 48.21
N ALA A 163 -9.62 -20.87 49.45
CA ALA A 163 -10.99 -20.84 49.96
C ALA A 163 -11.50 -19.39 50.07
N PHE A 164 -12.38 -18.99 49.15
CA PHE A 164 -13.06 -17.69 49.25
C PHE A 164 -14.17 -17.74 50.30
N LEU A 165 -14.27 -16.67 51.11
CA LEU A 165 -15.37 -16.47 52.05
C LEU A 165 -16.72 -16.49 51.32
N GLN A 166 -17.73 -17.15 51.89
CA GLN A 166 -19.08 -17.19 51.33
C GLN A 166 -19.66 -15.80 51.08
N LEU A 167 -19.40 -14.85 51.99
CA LEU A 167 -19.81 -13.46 51.82
C LEU A 167 -19.19 -12.81 50.57
N THR A 168 -17.96 -13.18 50.19
CA THR A 168 -17.29 -12.69 48.99
C THR A 168 -17.95 -13.23 47.72
N LYS A 169 -18.27 -14.53 47.70
CA LYS A 169 -18.99 -15.17 46.58
C LYS A 169 -20.40 -14.58 46.42
N LYS A 170 -21.12 -14.44 47.53
CA LYS A 170 -22.44 -13.78 47.58
C LYS A 170 -22.39 -12.35 47.07
N ASN A 171 -21.48 -11.52 47.58
CA ASN A 171 -21.33 -10.14 47.12
C ASN A 171 -20.99 -10.07 45.63
N PHE A 172 -20.17 -10.98 45.11
CA PHE A 172 -19.88 -11.03 43.68
C PHE A 172 -21.12 -11.42 42.86
N ALA A 173 -21.84 -12.47 43.26
CA ALA A 173 -23.09 -12.89 42.62
C ALA A 173 -24.15 -11.77 42.64
N GLU A 174 -24.30 -11.06 43.76
CA GLU A 174 -25.20 -9.90 43.88
C GLU A 174 -24.72 -8.70 43.04
N ASN A 175 -23.41 -8.45 42.95
CA ASN A 175 -22.84 -7.34 42.19
C ASN A 175 -22.97 -7.50 40.67
N THR A 176 -23.18 -8.72 40.16
CA THR A 176 -23.60 -8.92 38.76
C THR A 176 -24.95 -8.24 38.45
N ARG A 177 -25.72 -7.82 39.47
CA ARG A 177 -27.06 -7.19 39.43
C ARG A 177 -27.09 -5.67 39.66
N SER A 178 -25.96 -4.99 39.85
CA SER A 178 -25.95 -3.56 40.22
C SER A 178 -26.71 -2.66 39.21
N ARG A 179 -27.65 -1.84 39.74
CA ARG A 179 -28.73 -1.07 39.05
C ARG A 179 -28.32 -0.12 37.91
N HIS A 180 -27.03 0.04 37.60
CA HIS A 180 -26.58 0.96 36.55
C HIS A 180 -25.50 0.40 35.59
N ASN A 181 -24.94 -0.80 35.83
CA ASN A 181 -23.88 -1.42 35.02
C ASN A 181 -23.92 -2.96 35.12
N THR A 182 -25.03 -3.59 34.72
CA THR A 182 -25.10 -5.07 34.71
C THR A 182 -24.33 -5.66 33.54
N VAL A 183 -23.94 -6.94 33.64
CA VAL A 183 -23.33 -7.69 32.53
C VAL A 183 -24.28 -7.74 31.32
N GLU A 184 -25.57 -7.95 31.58
CA GLU A 184 -26.62 -7.92 30.54
C GLU A 184 -26.74 -6.55 29.86
N GLN A 185 -26.71 -5.46 30.63
CA GLN A 185 -26.77 -4.11 30.07
C GLN A 185 -25.51 -3.80 29.25
N SER A 186 -24.35 -4.33 29.66
CA SER A 186 -23.11 -4.23 28.90
C SER A 186 -23.24 -4.97 27.57
N MET A 187 -23.81 -6.18 27.55
CA MET A 187 -24.07 -6.91 26.31
C MET A 187 -25.09 -6.22 25.40
N ARG A 188 -26.19 -5.70 25.94
CA ARG A 188 -27.14 -4.87 25.17
C ARG A 188 -26.44 -3.66 24.56
N THR A 189 -25.61 -2.97 25.35
CA THR A 189 -24.83 -1.81 24.88
C THR A 189 -23.85 -2.22 23.77
N LEU A 190 -23.15 -3.35 23.90
CA LEU A 190 -22.23 -3.85 22.86
C LEU A 190 -22.96 -4.14 21.55
N HIS A 191 -24.09 -4.84 21.61
CA HIS A 191 -24.92 -5.12 20.43
C HIS A 191 -25.50 -3.84 19.81
N ASP A 192 -25.92 -2.87 20.62
CA ASP A 192 -26.44 -1.58 20.15
C ASP A 192 -25.33 -0.72 19.54
N LEU A 193 -24.15 -0.69 20.16
CA LEU A 193 -22.99 0.02 19.63
C LEU A 193 -22.54 -0.60 18.33
N PHE A 194 -22.39 -1.92 18.24
CA PHE A 194 -21.98 -2.58 17.00
C PHE A 194 -23.01 -2.38 15.87
N ARG A 195 -24.31 -2.41 16.19
CA ARG A 195 -25.38 -2.11 15.22
C ARG A 195 -25.41 -0.65 14.81
N SER A 196 -25.24 0.28 15.75
CA SER A 196 -25.24 1.73 15.50
C SER A 196 -23.92 2.25 14.90
N TYR A 197 -22.85 1.45 14.99
CA TYR A 197 -21.63 1.55 14.18
C TYR A 197 -21.87 1.12 12.73
N ASP A 198 -23.13 1.15 12.30
CA ASP A 198 -23.63 1.08 10.93
C ASP A 198 -22.85 1.99 9.98
N GLY A 199 -22.31 3.11 10.48
CA GLY A 199 -21.46 4.02 9.71
C GLY A 199 -20.09 3.45 9.30
N LEU A 200 -19.54 2.42 9.95
CA LEU A 200 -18.31 1.76 9.48
C LEU A 200 -18.64 0.57 8.58
N VAL A 201 -19.69 -0.19 8.91
CA VAL A 201 -20.03 -1.35 8.09
C VAL A 201 -20.70 -0.95 6.78
N ASN A 202 -21.67 -0.03 6.78
CA ASN A 202 -22.25 0.52 5.53
C ASN A 202 -21.24 1.34 4.72
N TYR A 203 -20.12 1.73 5.31
CA TYR A 203 -19.02 2.42 4.64
C TYR A 203 -17.98 1.46 4.06
N VAL A 204 -17.82 0.30 4.69
CA VAL A 204 -17.01 -0.80 4.19
C VAL A 204 -17.73 -1.54 3.06
N THR A 205 -19.06 -1.52 3.04
CA THR A 205 -19.89 -2.33 2.13
C THR A 205 -20.60 -1.54 1.03
N ASN A 206 -20.48 -0.20 0.97
CA ASN A 206 -21.13 0.60 -0.08
C ASN A 206 -20.25 0.66 -1.35
N GLU A 207 -20.85 0.34 -2.50
CA GLU A 207 -20.20 0.44 -3.81
C GLU A 207 -20.11 1.86 -4.37
N ASN A 208 -20.67 2.86 -3.68
CA ASN A 208 -20.57 4.25 -4.12
C ASN A 208 -19.10 4.69 -4.19
N ALA A 209 -18.69 5.26 -5.32
CA ALA A 209 -17.28 5.62 -5.60
C ALA A 209 -16.61 6.48 -4.51
N LEU A 210 -17.36 7.39 -3.88
CA LEU A 210 -16.88 8.21 -2.77
C LEU A 210 -16.56 7.38 -1.52
N VAL A 211 -17.43 6.40 -1.20
CA VAL A 211 -17.31 5.52 -0.03
C VAL A 211 -16.24 4.47 -0.25
N LYS A 212 -16.12 3.95 -1.48
CA LYS A 212 -15.02 3.07 -1.91
C LYS A 212 -13.64 3.72 -1.72
N ASN A 213 -13.47 4.98 -2.09
CA ASN A 213 -12.21 5.70 -1.87
C ASN A 213 -11.88 5.86 -0.38
N GLU A 214 -12.90 6.01 0.45
CA GLU A 214 -12.76 6.26 1.87
C GLU A 214 -12.52 4.95 2.66
N SER A 215 -13.13 3.83 2.25
CA SER A 215 -12.84 2.48 2.77
C SER A 215 -11.43 2.01 2.38
N ILE A 216 -11.01 2.28 1.14
CA ILE A 216 -9.64 2.06 0.66
C ILE A 216 -8.64 2.91 1.44
N LYS A 217 -8.95 4.19 1.72
CA LYS A 217 -8.09 5.06 2.52
C LYS A 217 -7.88 4.49 3.93
N LYS A 218 -8.93 3.93 4.55
CA LYS A 218 -8.81 3.22 5.82
C LYS A 218 -8.06 1.90 5.68
N MET A 219 -8.17 1.15 4.58
CA MET A 219 -7.31 -0.03 4.37
C MET A 219 -5.83 0.34 4.52
N CYS A 220 -5.40 1.49 3.98
CA CYS A 220 -4.03 2.00 4.14
C CYS A 220 -3.63 2.27 5.59
N GLU A 221 -4.57 2.72 6.42
CA GLU A 221 -4.34 3.06 7.84
C GLU A 221 -4.30 1.80 8.71
N TYR A 222 -5.26 0.89 8.52
CA TYR A 222 -5.47 -0.26 9.39
C TYR A 222 -4.66 -1.51 8.97
N LYS A 223 -4.22 -1.59 7.69
CA LYS A 223 -3.48 -2.72 7.12
C LYS A 223 -4.17 -4.08 7.37
N LEU A 224 -5.50 -4.11 7.36
CA LEU A 224 -6.30 -5.33 7.53
C LEU A 224 -7.54 -5.27 6.61
N PRO A 225 -7.88 -6.35 5.88
CA PRO A 225 -9.05 -6.38 5.03
C PRO A 225 -10.34 -6.11 5.82
N PRO A 226 -11.28 -5.35 5.27
CA PRO A 226 -12.52 -5.06 5.97
C PRO A 226 -13.36 -6.30 6.35
N HIS A 227 -13.34 -7.33 5.51
CA HIS A 227 -13.96 -8.62 5.80
C HIS A 227 -13.46 -9.23 7.12
N VAL A 228 -12.14 -9.31 7.29
CA VAL A 228 -11.51 -9.84 8.52
C VAL A 228 -11.89 -8.99 9.73
N ARG A 229 -11.87 -7.65 9.60
CA ARG A 229 -12.25 -6.73 10.70
C ARG A 229 -13.67 -6.97 11.20
N ILE A 230 -14.61 -7.15 10.28
CA ILE A 230 -16.02 -7.41 10.64
C ILE A 230 -16.11 -8.77 11.34
N PHE A 231 -15.44 -9.79 10.82
CA PHE A 231 -15.47 -11.14 11.38
C PHE A 231 -14.82 -11.21 12.77
N ASP A 232 -13.67 -10.56 12.98
CA ASP A 232 -13.01 -10.48 14.28
C ASP A 232 -13.88 -9.76 15.31
N THR A 233 -14.56 -8.68 14.91
CA THR A 233 -15.50 -7.98 15.81
C THR A 233 -16.68 -8.86 16.18
N TYR A 234 -17.23 -9.63 15.23
CA TYR A 234 -18.26 -10.65 15.49
C TYR A 234 -17.77 -11.68 16.52
N LYS A 235 -16.57 -12.23 16.34
CA LYS A 235 -15.97 -13.19 17.30
C LYS A 235 -15.82 -12.59 18.69
N MET A 236 -15.37 -11.34 18.80
CA MET A 236 -15.23 -10.65 20.10
C MET A 236 -16.56 -10.54 20.84
N ILE A 237 -17.63 -10.14 20.14
CA ILE A 237 -18.97 -10.00 20.74
C ILE A 237 -19.53 -11.39 21.10
N ALA A 238 -19.40 -12.38 20.21
CA ALA A 238 -19.85 -13.75 20.46
C ALA A 238 -19.15 -14.37 21.69
N LEU A 239 -17.83 -14.16 21.83
CA LEU A 239 -17.09 -14.63 22.99
C LEU A 239 -17.52 -13.92 24.28
N ALA A 240 -17.82 -12.62 24.21
CA ALA A 240 -18.34 -11.86 25.35
C ALA A 240 -19.76 -12.34 25.76
N GLU A 241 -20.61 -12.70 24.81
CA GLU A 241 -21.91 -13.33 25.06
C GLU A 241 -21.75 -14.68 25.80
N ILE A 242 -20.84 -15.54 25.33
CA ILE A 242 -20.58 -16.84 25.98
C ILE A 242 -20.07 -16.64 27.42
N LYS A 243 -19.12 -15.73 27.63
CA LYS A 243 -18.62 -15.39 28.98
C LYS A 243 -19.73 -14.89 29.89
N THR A 244 -20.62 -14.05 29.35
CA THR A 244 -21.79 -13.53 30.06
C THR A 244 -22.74 -14.65 30.45
N TYR A 245 -23.04 -15.57 29.54
CA TYR A 245 -23.86 -16.73 29.81
C TYR A 245 -23.30 -17.58 30.95
N VAL A 246 -22.01 -17.92 30.90
CA VAL A 246 -21.34 -18.69 31.96
C VAL A 246 -21.42 -17.99 33.32
N LEU A 247 -21.20 -16.67 33.35
CA LEU A 247 -21.31 -15.87 34.58
C LEU A 247 -22.73 -15.90 35.17
N LEU A 248 -23.75 -15.79 34.32
CA LEU A 248 -25.16 -15.79 34.75
C LEU A 248 -25.61 -17.17 35.21
N MET A 249 -25.21 -18.24 34.52
CA MET A 249 -25.48 -19.62 34.94
C MET A 249 -24.82 -19.93 36.28
N TRP A 250 -23.55 -19.54 36.46
CA TRP A 250 -22.88 -19.71 37.74
C TRP A 250 -23.60 -18.98 38.88
N LYS A 251 -24.09 -17.76 38.61
CA LYS A 251 -24.87 -16.98 39.58
C LYS A 251 -26.14 -17.71 40.00
N ILE A 252 -26.89 -18.26 39.04
CA ILE A 252 -28.14 -19.00 39.31
C ILE A 252 -27.84 -20.22 40.19
N ASN A 253 -26.86 -21.04 39.79
CA ASN A 253 -26.46 -22.23 40.53
C ASN A 253 -26.03 -21.90 41.98
N TYR A 254 -25.25 -20.83 42.16
CA TYR A 254 -24.79 -20.40 43.49
C TYR A 254 -25.96 -20.07 44.43
N PHE A 255 -26.97 -19.33 43.94
CA PHE A 255 -28.13 -18.97 44.76
C PHE A 255 -29.06 -20.15 45.03
N ASP A 256 -29.13 -21.12 44.11
CA ASP A 256 -29.87 -22.37 44.30
C ASP A 256 -29.23 -23.27 45.37
N GLU A 257 -27.91 -23.48 45.28
CA GLU A 257 -27.15 -24.25 46.27
C GLU A 257 -27.22 -23.65 47.69
N GLU A 258 -27.16 -22.31 47.80
CA GLU A 258 -27.26 -21.61 49.08
C GLU A 258 -28.71 -21.48 49.60
N GLY A 259 -29.68 -22.04 48.86
CA GLY A 259 -31.07 -22.11 49.27
C GLY A 259 -31.79 -20.76 49.26
N PHE A 260 -31.26 -19.76 48.56
CA PHE A 260 -31.91 -18.44 48.44
C PHE A 260 -33.23 -18.50 47.68
N PHE A 261 -33.40 -19.48 46.79
CA PHE A 261 -34.66 -19.73 46.08
C PHE A 261 -35.66 -20.59 46.86
N LEU A 262 -35.32 -21.12 48.05
CA LEU A 262 -36.21 -22.01 48.84
C LEU A 262 -37.47 -21.32 49.41
N ASN A 263 -37.54 -19.98 49.35
CA ASN A 263 -38.75 -19.22 49.70
C ASN A 263 -39.67 -18.98 48.49
N GLU A 264 -39.27 -19.38 47.29
CA GLU A 264 -40.03 -19.32 46.04
C GLU A 264 -40.16 -20.74 45.45
N SER A 265 -41.07 -20.97 44.50
CA SER A 265 -41.33 -22.32 43.97
C SER A 265 -40.11 -22.89 43.24
N TRP A 266 -39.96 -24.23 43.25
CA TRP A 266 -38.90 -24.98 42.55
C TRP A 266 -38.70 -24.60 41.06
N ASP A 267 -39.67 -23.94 40.42
CA ASP A 267 -39.62 -23.51 39.03
C ASP A 267 -38.80 -22.21 38.77
N VAL A 268 -38.47 -21.42 39.79
CA VAL A 268 -37.86 -20.08 39.58
C VAL A 268 -36.44 -20.14 39.01
N ALA A 269 -35.61 -21.07 39.49
CA ALA A 269 -34.25 -21.24 38.97
C ALA A 269 -34.27 -21.72 37.51
N ALA A 270 -35.12 -22.73 37.21
CA ALA A 270 -35.28 -23.26 35.86
C ALA A 270 -35.82 -22.19 34.88
N ASP A 271 -36.80 -21.39 35.31
CA ASP A 271 -37.32 -20.27 34.52
C ASP A 271 -36.25 -19.19 34.26
N GLU A 272 -35.38 -18.90 35.24
CA GLU A 272 -34.28 -17.94 35.08
C GLU A 272 -33.20 -18.47 34.12
N GLU A 273 -32.86 -19.76 34.18
CA GLU A 273 -31.94 -20.41 33.24
C GLU A 273 -32.47 -20.36 31.79
N ASP A 274 -33.73 -20.76 31.59
CA ASP A 274 -34.38 -20.73 30.28
C ASP A 274 -34.50 -19.29 29.74
N PHE A 275 -34.78 -18.31 30.61
CA PHE A 275 -34.76 -16.90 30.23
C PHE A 275 -33.38 -16.44 29.76
N VAL A 276 -32.33 -16.72 30.53
CA VAL A 276 -30.93 -16.34 30.19
C VAL A 276 -30.51 -16.97 28.86
N LEU A 277 -30.81 -18.26 28.66
CA LEU A 277 -30.51 -18.96 27.42
C LEU A 277 -31.27 -18.36 26.23
N SER A 278 -32.57 -18.10 26.37
CA SER A 278 -33.40 -17.52 25.30
C SER A 278 -32.90 -16.13 24.87
N GLU A 279 -32.46 -15.31 25.82
CA GLU A 279 -31.93 -13.98 25.53
C GLU A 279 -30.55 -14.02 24.86
N LEU A 280 -29.69 -14.98 25.24
CA LEU A 280 -28.43 -15.26 24.53
C LEU A 280 -28.71 -15.66 23.07
N GLU A 281 -29.57 -16.66 22.85
CA GLU A 281 -29.91 -17.15 21.52
C GLU A 281 -30.45 -16.03 20.62
N LYS A 282 -31.35 -15.19 21.16
CA LYS A 282 -31.92 -14.05 20.44
C LYS A 282 -30.87 -13.00 20.07
N ARG A 283 -29.94 -12.67 20.97
CA ARG A 283 -28.86 -11.70 20.68
C ARG A 283 -27.86 -12.25 19.66
N MET A 284 -27.50 -13.54 19.78
CA MET A 284 -26.62 -14.23 18.84
C MET A 284 -27.26 -14.35 17.45
N GLU A 285 -28.55 -14.70 17.35
CA GLU A 285 -29.27 -14.72 16.07
C GLU A 285 -29.36 -13.32 15.45
N THR A 286 -29.64 -12.29 16.27
CA THR A 286 -29.67 -10.89 15.80
C THR A 286 -28.31 -10.46 15.27
N LEU A 287 -27.23 -10.80 15.97
CA LEU A 287 -25.86 -10.51 15.56
C LEU A 287 -25.50 -11.23 14.26
N TYR A 288 -25.80 -12.52 14.15
CA TYR A 288 -25.58 -13.30 12.94
C TYR A 288 -26.32 -12.72 11.74
N ASN A 289 -27.62 -12.42 11.88
CA ASN A 289 -28.45 -11.86 10.82
C ASN A 289 -27.98 -10.46 10.39
N PHE A 290 -27.34 -9.72 11.29
CA PHE A 290 -26.70 -8.43 10.97
C PHE A 290 -25.37 -8.63 10.22
N VAL A 291 -24.48 -9.49 10.71
CA VAL A 291 -23.09 -9.61 10.22
C VAL A 291 -22.98 -10.40 8.92
N LYS A 292 -23.69 -11.53 8.79
CA LYS A 292 -23.58 -12.42 7.63
C LYS A 292 -23.77 -11.72 6.28
N PRO A 293 -24.84 -10.94 6.04
CA PRO A 293 -25.00 -10.23 4.77
C PRO A 293 -23.91 -9.17 4.54
N LYS A 294 -23.35 -8.60 5.62
CA LYS A 294 -22.29 -7.59 5.56
C LYS A 294 -20.94 -8.22 5.19
N LEU A 295 -20.62 -9.42 5.69
CA LEU A 295 -19.41 -10.16 5.28
C LEU A 295 -19.46 -10.55 3.80
N LYS A 296 -20.62 -10.96 3.29
CA LYS A 296 -20.80 -11.37 1.89
C LYS A 296 -20.35 -10.32 0.87
N ILE A 297 -20.49 -9.03 1.21
CA ILE A 297 -20.16 -7.90 0.34
C ILE A 297 -18.89 -7.15 0.79
N ALA A 298 -18.25 -7.58 1.88
CA ALA A 298 -17.04 -6.94 2.39
C ALA A 298 -15.81 -7.31 1.56
N HIS A 299 -14.99 -6.30 1.25
CA HIS A 299 -13.73 -6.48 0.55
C HIS A 299 -12.76 -7.39 1.33
N ARG A 300 -12.13 -8.33 0.59
CA ARG A 300 -11.10 -9.26 1.09
C ARG A 300 -9.70 -8.95 0.57
N ASP A 301 -9.59 -8.06 -0.41
CA ASP A 301 -8.32 -7.68 -0.99
C ASP A 301 -7.47 -6.84 -0.02
N LEU A 302 -6.16 -7.06 -0.07
CA LEU A 302 -5.15 -6.24 0.59
C LEU A 302 -4.02 -5.97 -0.40
N TRP A 303 -3.62 -4.71 -0.44
CA TRP A 303 -2.47 -4.23 -1.21
C TRP A 303 -1.80 -3.11 -0.42
N ARG A 304 -0.56 -2.77 -0.79
CA ARG A 304 0.22 -1.80 -0.04
C ARG A 304 0.01 -0.40 -0.61
N CYS A 305 -0.34 0.56 0.25
CA CYS A 305 -0.48 1.96 -0.17
C CYS A 305 0.86 2.66 -0.35
N ASP A 306 0.83 3.83 -0.99
CA ASP A 306 2.05 4.63 -1.17
C ASP A 306 2.68 5.00 0.17
N PRO A 307 4.01 4.82 0.31
CA PRO A 307 4.77 5.38 1.42
C PRO A 307 4.78 6.91 1.36
N ILE A 308 5.20 7.56 2.43
CA ILE A 308 5.40 9.02 2.43
C ILE A 308 6.41 9.43 1.35
N LYS A 309 7.46 8.62 1.16
CA LYS A 309 8.46 8.79 0.11
C LYS A 309 8.73 7.47 -0.59
N HIS A 310 8.62 7.46 -1.92
CA HIS A 310 9.09 6.32 -2.72
C HIS A 310 10.62 6.37 -2.84
N VAL A 311 11.27 5.22 -2.64
CA VAL A 311 12.73 5.04 -2.68
C VAL A 311 13.05 3.79 -3.50
N LYS A 312 13.85 3.94 -4.56
CA LYS A 312 14.31 2.84 -5.42
C LYS A 312 15.06 1.80 -4.58
N GLY A 313 14.81 0.52 -4.80
CA GLY A 313 15.37 -0.59 -4.03
C GLY A 313 14.70 -0.87 -2.68
N LYS A 314 13.91 0.08 -2.14
CA LYS A 314 13.16 -0.11 -0.88
C LYS A 314 11.66 -0.27 -1.11
N THR A 315 11.04 0.67 -1.83
CA THR A 315 9.59 0.72 -2.04
C THR A 315 9.21 0.41 -3.48
N TYR A 316 10.08 0.73 -4.43
CA TYR A 316 9.87 0.38 -5.83
C TYR A 316 11.19 -0.04 -6.48
N GLU A 317 11.07 -0.74 -7.59
CA GLU A 317 12.16 -1.10 -8.49
C GLU A 317 11.77 -0.79 -9.92
N GLU A 318 12.76 -0.75 -10.80
CA GLU A 318 12.60 -0.49 -12.22
C GLU A 318 13.09 -1.71 -13.00
N PHE A 319 12.42 -2.02 -14.10
CA PHE A 319 13.06 -2.77 -15.17
C PHE A 319 14.16 -1.90 -15.77
N GLY A 320 15.24 -2.54 -16.21
CA GLY A 320 16.35 -1.84 -16.85
C GLY A 320 15.94 -1.27 -18.21
N PRO A 321 16.88 -0.64 -18.94
CA PRO A 321 16.62 0.04 -20.21
C PRO A 321 16.38 -0.92 -21.39
N VAL A 322 15.41 -1.82 -21.24
CA VAL A 322 15.06 -2.84 -22.24
C VAL A 322 14.41 -2.22 -23.47
N ILE A 323 13.51 -1.27 -23.26
CA ILE A 323 12.71 -0.62 -24.31
C ILE A 323 12.86 0.90 -24.11
N GLN A 324 13.66 1.55 -24.94
CA GLN A 324 13.90 3.00 -24.87
C GLN A 324 13.76 3.64 -26.24
N LYS A 325 13.41 4.93 -26.28
CA LYS A 325 13.55 5.66 -27.54
C LYS A 325 15.01 5.87 -27.90
N TYR A 326 15.29 5.74 -29.18
CA TYR A 326 16.63 5.77 -29.76
C TYR A 326 16.63 6.66 -31.00
N ILE A 327 17.63 7.51 -31.12
CA ILE A 327 17.78 8.41 -32.26
C ILE A 327 18.77 7.78 -33.22
N MET A 328 18.35 7.58 -34.46
CA MET A 328 19.22 7.08 -35.52
C MET A 328 19.04 7.89 -36.78
N ILE A 329 20.08 7.95 -37.60
CA ILE A 329 19.97 8.45 -38.97
C ILE A 329 19.42 7.35 -39.88
N GLU A 330 18.66 7.73 -40.91
CA GLU A 330 18.00 6.81 -41.85
C GLU A 330 18.91 5.70 -42.40
N ASN A 331 20.19 6.00 -42.68
CA ASN A 331 21.13 5.04 -43.25
C ASN A 331 21.88 4.16 -42.23
N ALA A 332 21.62 4.33 -40.93
CA ALA A 332 22.23 3.52 -39.86
C ALA A 332 22.03 1.99 -39.98
N PRO A 333 20.94 1.49 -40.61
CA PRO A 333 20.77 0.07 -40.89
C PRO A 333 21.77 -0.55 -41.87
N TYR A 334 22.50 0.27 -42.62
CA TYR A 334 23.39 -0.22 -43.67
C TYR A 334 24.86 -0.22 -43.20
N PRO A 335 25.65 -1.24 -43.56
CA PRO A 335 27.09 -1.28 -43.31
C PRO A 335 27.80 -0.03 -43.84
N PHE A 336 28.78 0.47 -43.07
CA PHE A 336 29.56 1.66 -43.39
C PHE A 336 30.10 1.68 -44.83
N GLU A 337 30.68 0.55 -45.28
CA GLU A 337 31.28 0.42 -46.60
C GLU A 337 30.25 0.61 -47.73
N LEU A 338 29.03 0.10 -47.53
CA LEU A 338 27.94 0.24 -48.50
C LEU A 338 27.48 1.69 -48.56
N VAL A 339 27.21 2.31 -47.40
CA VAL A 339 26.77 3.72 -47.32
C VAL A 339 27.78 4.65 -47.99
N LYS A 340 29.08 4.44 -47.72
CA LYS A 340 30.17 5.23 -48.30
C LYS A 340 30.22 5.15 -49.83
N SER A 341 29.92 3.97 -50.39
CA SER A 341 29.98 3.70 -51.83
C SER A 341 28.73 4.13 -52.62
N SER A 342 27.63 4.45 -51.93
CA SER A 342 26.34 4.75 -52.54
C SER A 342 26.16 6.23 -52.91
N ALA A 343 25.57 6.48 -54.08
CA ALA A 343 25.23 7.84 -54.52
C ALA A 343 24.14 8.47 -53.65
N SER A 344 23.13 7.70 -53.22
CA SER A 344 22.07 8.15 -52.29
C SER A 344 22.46 8.01 -50.82
N GLY A 345 23.56 7.32 -50.51
CA GLY A 345 23.91 6.99 -49.12
C GLY A 345 22.89 6.06 -48.45
N TYR A 346 22.04 5.37 -49.23
CA TYR A 346 20.91 4.57 -48.73
C TYR A 346 19.88 5.37 -47.93
N CYS A 347 19.66 6.63 -48.30
CA CYS A 347 18.58 7.47 -47.80
C CYS A 347 17.48 7.61 -48.86
N THR A 348 16.86 6.49 -49.20
CA THR A 348 15.82 6.39 -50.24
C THR A 348 14.44 6.08 -49.66
N ASP A 349 14.39 5.71 -48.39
CA ASP A 349 13.19 5.29 -47.69
C ASP A 349 12.73 6.44 -46.78
N THR A 350 11.71 6.21 -45.97
CA THR A 350 11.30 7.12 -44.89
C THR A 350 11.55 6.45 -43.55
N CYS A 351 11.65 7.24 -42.47
CA CYS A 351 11.77 6.67 -41.13
C CYS A 351 10.69 5.62 -40.83
N SER A 352 9.47 5.83 -41.35
CA SER A 352 8.33 4.94 -41.13
C SER A 352 8.44 3.55 -41.78
N ASP A 353 9.32 3.40 -42.77
CA ASP A 353 9.57 2.12 -43.44
C ASP A 353 10.38 1.16 -42.55
N TYR A 354 11.13 1.70 -41.59
CA TYR A 354 11.92 0.93 -40.62
C TYR A 354 11.06 0.45 -39.44
N ARG A 355 10.17 -0.52 -39.71
CA ARG A 355 9.35 -1.17 -38.65
C ARG A 355 10.17 -2.06 -37.73
N LYS A 356 11.18 -2.74 -38.27
CA LYS A 356 12.13 -3.61 -37.55
C LYS A 356 13.47 -3.60 -38.27
N THR A 357 14.54 -3.20 -37.59
CA THR A 357 15.88 -3.07 -38.15
C THR A 357 16.95 -3.21 -37.05
N GLU A 358 18.23 -3.05 -37.40
CA GLU A 358 19.36 -3.08 -36.48
C GLU A 358 20.35 -1.98 -36.88
N GLN A 359 21.14 -1.47 -35.93
CA GLN A 359 22.20 -0.53 -36.26
C GLN A 359 23.46 -1.28 -36.71
N LYS A 360 23.82 -1.16 -38.00
CA LYS A 360 25.00 -1.84 -38.59
C LYS A 360 26.17 -0.92 -38.89
N GLY A 361 25.89 0.35 -39.15
CA GLY A 361 26.92 1.31 -39.53
C GLY A 361 26.51 2.74 -39.22
N CYS A 362 27.46 3.64 -39.38
CA CYS A 362 27.25 5.07 -39.29
C CYS A 362 28.19 5.73 -40.28
N SER A 363 27.66 6.26 -41.38
CA SER A 363 28.48 7.01 -42.33
C SER A 363 27.69 8.20 -42.86
N VAL A 364 28.12 9.39 -42.45
CA VAL A 364 27.98 10.59 -43.28
C VAL A 364 29.37 11.19 -43.34
N TRP A 365 29.82 11.50 -44.55
CA TRP A 365 31.06 12.22 -44.76
C TRP A 365 30.91 13.60 -44.11
N ASN A 366 31.51 13.78 -42.92
CA ASN A 366 31.47 14.98 -42.07
C ASN A 366 30.19 15.20 -41.22
N ASP A 367 29.60 14.17 -40.62
CA ASP A 367 28.68 14.38 -39.49
C ASP A 367 29.27 13.80 -38.19
N ASP A 368 29.83 14.67 -37.35
CA ASP A 368 30.30 14.32 -36.00
C ASP A 368 29.14 13.72 -35.15
N GLY A 369 27.89 14.05 -35.48
CA GLY A 369 26.72 13.63 -34.72
C GLY A 369 26.46 12.13 -34.77
N CYS A 370 26.59 11.50 -35.93
CA CYS A 370 26.34 10.07 -36.08
C CYS A 370 27.39 9.22 -35.31
N ALA A 371 28.67 9.62 -35.35
CA ALA A 371 29.73 8.95 -34.60
C ALA A 371 29.51 9.06 -33.08
N GLU A 372 29.01 10.20 -32.62
CA GLU A 372 28.67 10.42 -31.21
C GLU A 372 27.44 9.61 -30.78
N PHE A 373 26.38 9.54 -31.60
CA PHE A 373 25.22 8.68 -31.32
C PHE A 373 25.58 7.19 -31.33
N ALA A 374 26.53 6.77 -32.15
CA ALA A 374 27.04 5.40 -32.16
C ALA A 374 27.77 5.00 -30.86
N LYS A 375 28.23 5.96 -30.04
CA LYS A 375 28.76 5.64 -28.70
C LYS A 375 27.67 5.11 -27.76
N ASN A 376 26.43 5.57 -27.94
CA ASN A 376 25.25 5.10 -27.22
C ASN A 376 24.36 4.21 -28.11
N LYS A 377 24.99 3.35 -28.94
CA LYS A 377 24.31 2.49 -29.92
C LYS A 377 23.26 1.59 -29.26
N CYS A 378 22.21 1.29 -30.02
CA CYS A 378 21.31 0.20 -29.68
C CYS A 378 22.03 -1.14 -29.92
N ASN A 379 22.18 -1.97 -28.89
CA ASN A 379 22.87 -3.26 -29.03
C ASN A 379 21.98 -4.37 -29.59
N GLY A 380 20.66 -4.18 -29.63
CA GLY A 380 19.70 -5.15 -30.12
C GLY A 380 18.89 -4.63 -31.30
N THR A 381 17.59 -4.94 -31.28
CA THR A 381 16.69 -4.64 -32.40
C THR A 381 16.08 -3.26 -32.27
N ILE A 382 15.91 -2.56 -33.38
CA ILE A 382 15.26 -1.26 -33.47
C ILE A 382 13.87 -1.45 -34.08
N HIS A 383 12.84 -0.94 -33.40
CA HIS A 383 11.44 -1.09 -33.76
C HIS A 383 10.75 0.25 -33.95
N MET A 384 9.74 0.27 -34.82
CA MET A 384 8.78 1.38 -34.99
C MET A 384 9.43 2.76 -35.03
N CYS A 385 10.17 3.02 -36.10
CA CYS A 385 10.78 4.32 -36.35
C CYS A 385 9.76 5.34 -36.89
N GLU A 386 9.92 6.58 -36.47
CA GLU A 386 9.11 7.74 -36.88
C GLU A 386 10.03 8.91 -37.23
N GLU A 387 9.54 9.78 -38.12
CA GLU A 387 10.26 10.99 -38.50
C GLU A 387 10.39 11.96 -37.32
N MET A 388 11.55 12.58 -37.19
CA MET A 388 11.82 13.59 -36.17
C MET A 388 12.16 14.94 -36.80
N LYS A 389 11.84 16.02 -36.10
CA LYS A 389 12.19 17.38 -36.53
C LYS A 389 13.71 17.55 -36.60
N ASN A 390 14.19 18.11 -37.71
CA ASN A 390 15.60 18.41 -37.99
C ASN A 390 15.76 19.88 -38.42
N PRO A 391 16.87 20.58 -38.10
CA PRO A 391 18.00 20.13 -37.30
C PRO A 391 17.71 20.16 -35.79
N LEU A 392 18.51 19.42 -35.03
CA LEU A 392 18.38 19.25 -33.60
C LEU A 392 19.75 19.22 -32.90
N THR A 393 19.74 19.49 -31.60
CA THR A 393 20.89 19.36 -30.72
C THR A 393 20.52 18.40 -29.61
N VAL A 394 21.24 17.28 -29.51
CA VAL A 394 21.03 16.30 -28.45
C VAL A 394 22.05 16.49 -27.35
N CYS A 395 21.60 16.32 -26.11
CA CYS A 395 22.45 16.15 -24.96
C CYS A 395 22.51 14.66 -24.58
N PRO A 396 23.60 13.95 -24.88
CA PRO A 396 23.81 12.58 -24.41
C PRO A 396 23.87 12.52 -22.88
N SER A 397 23.46 11.39 -22.33
CA SER A 397 23.71 11.08 -20.92
C SER A 397 25.16 10.63 -20.74
N ASP A 398 25.64 10.68 -19.49
CA ASP A 398 26.95 10.12 -19.16
C ASP A 398 26.94 8.58 -19.28
N GLY A 399 28.12 7.98 -19.47
CA GLY A 399 28.25 6.52 -19.59
C GLY A 399 27.99 5.72 -18.31
N LYS A 400 27.54 6.38 -17.22
CA LYS A 400 27.15 5.74 -15.96
C LYS A 400 25.63 5.71 -15.77
N SER A 401 24.88 6.40 -16.64
CA SER A 401 23.43 6.48 -16.62
C SER A 401 22.80 5.32 -17.38
N ASP A 402 21.63 4.85 -16.92
CA ASP A 402 20.78 3.94 -17.69
C ASP A 402 20.09 4.64 -18.89
N ARG A 403 20.20 5.98 -18.96
CA ARG A 403 19.63 6.82 -20.02
C ARG A 403 20.65 6.99 -21.15
N ARG A 404 20.16 7.16 -22.37
CA ARG A 404 20.98 7.52 -23.55
C ARG A 404 21.05 9.03 -23.76
N TYR A 405 19.97 9.74 -23.42
CA TYR A 405 19.82 11.18 -23.66
C TYR A 405 19.17 11.88 -22.45
N GLU A 406 19.66 13.08 -22.13
CA GLU A 406 19.05 13.94 -21.11
C GLU A 406 17.97 14.84 -21.71
N PHE A 407 18.27 15.55 -22.79
CA PHE A 407 17.34 16.46 -23.48
C PHE A 407 17.70 16.64 -24.96
N ILE A 408 16.73 17.11 -25.74
CA ILE A 408 16.89 17.50 -27.15
C ILE A 408 16.38 18.94 -27.33
N GLU A 409 17.10 19.74 -28.11
CA GLU A 409 16.73 21.10 -28.50
C GLU A 409 16.56 21.15 -30.02
N PHE A 410 15.38 21.54 -30.50
CA PHE A 410 15.09 21.70 -31.92
C PHE A 410 15.36 23.13 -32.39
N ALA A 411 15.58 23.30 -33.69
CA ALA A 411 15.86 24.63 -34.27
C ALA A 411 14.70 25.64 -34.16
N ASP A 412 13.47 25.17 -34.01
CA ASP A 412 12.29 26.01 -33.75
C ASP A 412 12.20 26.52 -32.30
N GLY A 413 13.14 26.10 -31.45
CA GLY A 413 13.21 26.46 -30.03
C GLY A 413 12.46 25.50 -29.11
N GLU A 414 11.75 24.49 -29.64
CA GLU A 414 11.17 23.43 -28.80
C GLU A 414 12.26 22.61 -28.12
N LYS A 415 12.01 22.21 -26.87
CA LYS A 415 12.94 21.36 -26.12
C LYS A 415 12.20 20.21 -25.44
N TYR A 416 12.72 18.99 -25.59
CA TYR A 416 12.17 17.77 -25.00
C TYR A 416 13.16 17.17 -23.98
N GLY A 417 12.64 16.41 -23.00
CA GLY A 417 13.45 15.80 -21.94
C GLY A 417 13.73 16.72 -20.74
N HIS A 418 14.80 16.41 -20.00
CA HIS A 418 15.22 17.10 -18.77
C HIS A 418 16.00 18.39 -19.06
N THR A 419 15.30 19.39 -19.57
CA THR A 419 15.90 20.67 -19.99
C THR A 419 16.33 21.58 -18.83
N ASP A 420 15.94 21.23 -17.60
CA ASP A 420 16.31 21.91 -16.36
C ASP A 420 17.73 21.56 -15.89
N ARG A 421 18.35 20.55 -16.49
CA ARG A 421 19.70 20.08 -16.14
C ARG A 421 20.74 20.61 -17.13
N MET A 422 21.96 20.81 -16.63
CA MET A 422 23.11 21.03 -17.50
C MET A 422 23.46 19.74 -18.23
N CYS A 423 23.95 19.85 -19.47
CA CYS A 423 24.38 18.68 -20.21
C CYS A 423 25.64 18.10 -19.56
N PRO A 424 25.65 16.81 -19.17
CA PRO A 424 26.81 16.20 -18.52
C PRO A 424 27.96 15.96 -19.50
N THR A 425 27.69 15.91 -20.80
CA THR A 425 28.66 15.70 -21.88
C THR A 425 28.60 16.84 -22.90
N ASP A 426 29.43 16.75 -23.94
CA ASP A 426 29.35 17.65 -25.08
C ASP A 426 28.01 17.45 -25.83
N LYS A 427 27.41 18.58 -26.21
CA LYS A 427 26.19 18.58 -27.02
C LYS A 427 26.50 18.15 -28.45
N VAL A 428 25.57 17.40 -29.03
CA VAL A 428 25.69 16.84 -30.37
C VAL A 428 24.74 17.56 -31.30
N TYR A 429 25.28 18.34 -32.23
CA TYR A 429 24.50 19.00 -33.27
C TYR A 429 24.28 18.04 -34.44
N ALA A 430 23.03 17.83 -34.81
CA ALA A 430 22.62 16.88 -35.84
C ALA A 430 21.67 17.57 -36.83
N TYR A 431 21.98 17.48 -38.12
CA TYR A 431 21.19 18.11 -39.18
C TYR A 431 21.03 17.14 -40.35
N ALA A 432 19.86 17.17 -40.99
CA ALA A 432 19.64 16.36 -42.18
C ALA A 432 20.57 16.82 -43.31
N PHE A 433 21.32 15.90 -43.90
CA PHE A 433 22.28 16.22 -44.95
C PHE A 433 21.60 16.15 -46.33
N PRO A 434 21.53 17.25 -47.10
CA PRO A 434 21.03 17.23 -48.47
C PRO A 434 22.16 16.86 -49.45
N LYS A 435 21.97 15.80 -50.24
CA LYS A 435 22.86 15.42 -51.35
C LYS A 435 22.10 15.42 -52.66
N LEU A 436 22.28 16.49 -53.46
CA LEU A 436 21.68 16.73 -54.80
C LEU A 436 20.15 16.52 -54.90
N PHE A 437 19.66 15.27 -54.76
CA PHE A 437 18.26 14.85 -54.81
C PHE A 437 17.79 13.99 -53.62
N TRP A 438 18.68 13.65 -52.66
CA TRP A 438 18.38 12.79 -51.51
C TRP A 438 18.63 13.54 -50.19
N LYS A 439 17.84 13.24 -49.17
CA LYS A 439 17.94 13.84 -47.83
C LYS A 439 17.87 12.71 -46.81
N CYS A 440 18.90 12.59 -45.97
CA CYS A 440 18.89 11.64 -44.86
C CYS A 440 18.29 12.31 -43.63
N ASP A 441 17.14 11.84 -43.17
CA ASP A 441 16.52 12.35 -41.96
C ASP A 441 16.97 11.57 -40.71
N TYR A 442 16.95 12.25 -39.57
CA TYR A 442 17.02 11.59 -38.27
C TYR A 442 15.64 11.07 -37.88
N CYS A 443 15.62 9.82 -37.43
CA CYS A 443 14.47 9.09 -36.98
C CYS A 443 14.49 8.93 -35.46
N VAL A 444 13.31 8.93 -34.85
CA VAL A 444 13.11 8.45 -33.49
C VAL A 444 12.51 7.05 -33.55
N CYS A 445 13.22 6.08 -33.00
CA CYS A 445 12.82 4.68 -32.99
C CYS A 445 12.73 4.17 -31.56
N THR A 446 12.35 2.90 -31.40
CA THR A 446 12.37 2.21 -30.11
C THR A 446 13.42 1.13 -30.13
N CYS A 447 14.47 1.26 -29.32
CA CYS A 447 15.51 0.27 -29.14
C CYS A 447 15.06 -0.79 -28.13
N GLU A 448 15.06 -2.03 -28.58
CA GLU A 448 15.13 -3.21 -27.74
C GLU A 448 16.61 -3.53 -27.51
N ASP A 449 17.16 -3.10 -26.37
CA ASP A 449 18.56 -3.43 -26.06
C ASP A 449 18.68 -4.93 -25.77
N ASP A 450 19.82 -5.55 -26.03
CA ASP A 450 20.05 -6.98 -25.78
C ASP A 450 21.32 -7.25 -24.96
N SER A 451 21.86 -6.23 -24.30
CA SER A 451 22.99 -6.41 -23.39
C SER A 451 22.64 -7.35 -22.22
N SER A 452 23.63 -8.18 -21.86
CA SER A 452 23.46 -9.36 -21.00
C SER A 452 23.14 -9.05 -19.53
N GLU A 453 23.45 -7.84 -19.05
CA GLU A 453 23.33 -7.44 -17.64
C GLU A 453 22.13 -6.50 -17.36
N ILE A 454 21.16 -6.41 -18.28
CA ILE A 454 19.98 -5.58 -18.07
C ILE A 454 18.99 -6.27 -17.12
N ASP A 455 18.44 -5.49 -16.17
CA ASP A 455 17.32 -5.87 -15.29
C ASP A 455 16.03 -6.18 -16.09
N ARG A 456 15.92 -7.35 -16.73
CA ARG A 456 14.78 -7.71 -17.61
C ARG A 456 14.13 -9.06 -17.31
N PHE A 457 14.55 -9.72 -16.25
CA PHE A 457 14.17 -11.10 -16.00
C PHE A 457 13.16 -11.23 -14.87
N VAL A 458 12.23 -12.17 -14.98
CA VAL A 458 11.28 -12.52 -13.91
C VAL A 458 11.40 -14.00 -13.61
N SER A 459 11.49 -14.36 -12.33
CA SER A 459 11.60 -15.75 -11.89
C SER A 459 10.27 -16.50 -12.08
N LEU A 460 10.32 -17.67 -12.69
CA LEU A 460 9.21 -18.62 -12.84
C LEU A 460 9.22 -19.69 -11.74
N ARG A 461 10.27 -19.71 -10.90
CA ARG A 461 10.39 -20.66 -9.78
C ARG A 461 9.32 -20.43 -8.73
N GLU A 462 8.87 -21.51 -8.12
CA GLU A 462 7.82 -21.46 -7.11
C GLU A 462 8.32 -20.98 -5.75
N ALA A 463 7.48 -20.19 -5.07
CA ALA A 463 7.63 -19.85 -3.67
C ALA A 463 6.50 -20.52 -2.87
N THR A 464 6.83 -21.53 -2.07
CA THR A 464 5.85 -22.36 -1.34
C THR A 464 6.12 -22.39 0.16
N SER A 465 5.06 -22.43 0.97
CA SER A 465 5.14 -22.60 2.42
C SER A 465 5.44 -24.06 2.80
N ASP A 466 5.90 -24.27 4.03
CA ASP A 466 6.16 -25.59 4.60
C ASP A 466 4.85 -26.27 5.01
N ILE A 467 4.13 -26.81 4.02
CA ILE A 467 2.83 -27.44 4.25
C ILE A 467 2.92 -28.66 5.18
N GLU A 468 4.05 -29.36 5.20
CA GLU A 468 4.33 -30.49 6.11
C GLU A 468 4.36 -30.04 7.58
N GLU A 469 4.76 -28.80 7.84
CA GLU A 469 4.73 -28.17 9.17
C GLU A 469 3.39 -27.43 9.44
N ASN A 470 2.37 -27.68 8.61
CA ASN A 470 1.07 -27.00 8.66
C ASN A 470 1.16 -25.48 8.43
N LYS A 471 2.16 -25.01 7.66
CA LYS A 471 2.37 -23.59 7.37
C LYS A 471 1.69 -23.15 6.07
N ILE A 472 1.11 -21.97 6.11
CA ILE A 472 0.44 -21.32 4.99
C ILE A 472 1.12 -20.00 4.63
N VAL A 473 0.80 -19.44 3.45
CA VAL A 473 1.28 -18.11 3.07
C VAL A 473 0.44 -17.04 3.77
N THR A 474 1.10 -16.07 4.40
CA THR A 474 0.50 -14.95 5.16
C THR A 474 0.87 -13.58 4.60
N GLY A 475 1.83 -13.51 3.68
CA GLY A 475 2.24 -12.29 3.00
C GLY A 475 3.09 -12.57 1.77
N ILE A 476 3.14 -11.60 0.85
CA ILE A 476 3.87 -11.70 -0.42
C ILE A 476 4.60 -10.39 -0.74
N ARG A 477 5.73 -10.47 -1.44
CA ARG A 477 6.46 -9.30 -1.98
C ARG A 477 7.29 -9.66 -3.20
N LEU A 478 7.63 -8.66 -4.00
CA LEU A 478 8.64 -8.79 -5.04
C LEU A 478 10.01 -8.34 -4.52
N LYS A 479 11.08 -9.00 -4.97
CA LYS A 479 12.46 -8.62 -4.69
C LYS A 479 13.31 -8.78 -5.95
N LYS A 480 14.03 -7.73 -6.33
CA LYS A 480 15.02 -7.80 -7.41
C LYS A 480 16.37 -8.26 -6.84
N LYS A 481 16.89 -9.39 -7.35
CA LYS A 481 18.21 -9.93 -7.00
C LYS A 481 18.80 -10.64 -8.23
N ASN A 482 20.09 -10.45 -8.48
CA ASN A 482 20.77 -10.98 -9.66
C ASN A 482 20.08 -10.60 -10.98
N HIS A 483 19.63 -9.35 -11.10
CA HIS A 483 18.89 -8.84 -12.26
C HIS A 483 17.54 -9.54 -12.56
N ILE A 484 17.04 -10.34 -11.60
CA ILE A 484 15.78 -11.08 -11.72
C ILE A 484 14.80 -10.61 -10.64
N PHE A 485 13.54 -10.39 -11.02
CA PHE A 485 12.44 -10.19 -10.08
C PHE A 485 11.94 -11.52 -9.54
N HIS A 486 12.05 -11.72 -8.22
CA HIS A 486 11.59 -12.92 -7.52
C HIS A 486 10.38 -12.62 -6.65
N ILE A 487 9.46 -13.58 -6.54
CA ILE A 487 8.44 -13.57 -5.51
C ILE A 487 9.04 -14.14 -4.22
N GLN A 488 8.83 -13.43 -3.11
CA GLN A 488 9.13 -13.91 -1.78
C GLN A 488 7.83 -13.98 -0.97
N ILE A 489 7.69 -15.05 -0.18
CA ILE A 489 6.52 -15.27 0.67
C ILE A 489 6.88 -15.20 2.15
N GLN A 490 5.92 -14.75 2.94
CA GLN A 490 5.88 -14.90 4.38
C GLN A 490 4.98 -16.09 4.71
N GLN A 491 5.38 -16.89 5.69
CA GLN A 491 4.64 -18.05 6.14
C GLN A 491 4.42 -18.05 7.65
N SER A 492 3.40 -18.78 8.09
CA SER A 492 3.18 -19.13 9.49
C SER A 492 2.24 -20.35 9.60
N ARG A 493 2.27 -21.03 10.74
CA ARG A 493 1.39 -22.14 11.10
C ARG A 493 -0.08 -21.72 11.14
N LEU A 494 -0.92 -22.48 10.44
CA LEU A 494 -2.38 -22.38 10.54
C LEU A 494 -2.86 -23.05 11.83
N LEU A 495 -3.77 -22.38 12.54
CA LEU A 495 -4.39 -22.84 13.78
C LEU A 495 -5.89 -23.13 13.57
N PRO A 496 -6.55 -23.81 14.53
CA PRO A 496 -8.00 -23.98 14.55
C PRO A 496 -8.78 -22.71 14.23
N HIS A 497 -9.91 -22.87 13.54
CA HIS A 497 -10.86 -21.81 13.18
C HIS A 497 -10.26 -20.68 12.32
N GLY A 498 -9.18 -20.98 11.59
CA GLY A 498 -8.54 -20.04 10.68
C GLY A 498 -7.74 -18.94 11.39
N GLU A 499 -7.38 -19.14 12.66
CA GLU A 499 -6.35 -18.33 13.32
C GLU A 499 -4.96 -18.67 12.77
N VAL A 500 -4.02 -17.76 12.93
CA VAL A 500 -2.64 -17.94 12.49
C VAL A 500 -1.71 -17.64 13.65
N ASP A 501 -0.71 -18.48 13.83
CA ASP A 501 0.31 -18.32 14.87
C ASP A 501 1.12 -17.05 14.60
N GLU A 502 1.05 -16.05 15.48
CA GLU A 502 1.77 -14.79 15.28
C GLU A 502 3.28 -14.93 15.56
N ASP A 503 3.65 -15.90 16.42
CA ASP A 503 5.02 -16.11 16.88
C ASP A 503 5.85 -16.93 15.87
N ASP A 504 5.21 -17.70 14.98
CA ASP A 504 5.86 -18.50 13.92
C ASP A 504 6.01 -17.74 12.58
N VAL A 505 5.65 -16.45 12.54
CA VAL A 505 5.68 -15.64 11.32
C VAL A 505 7.11 -15.42 10.83
N SER A 506 7.42 -15.91 9.63
CA SER A 506 8.76 -15.80 9.03
C SER A 506 8.73 -15.62 7.51
N TRP A 507 9.68 -14.85 6.97
CA TRP A 507 9.90 -14.76 5.52
C TRP A 507 10.75 -15.93 5.05
N LYS A 508 10.29 -16.64 4.02
CA LYS A 508 11.09 -17.69 3.36
C LYS A 508 12.30 -17.07 2.65
N PRO A 509 13.49 -17.70 2.72
CA PRO A 509 14.63 -17.25 1.92
C PRO A 509 14.31 -17.37 0.43
N LEU A 510 14.89 -16.48 -0.37
CA LEU A 510 14.77 -16.53 -1.82
C LEU A 510 15.61 -17.69 -2.37
N ASN A 511 15.03 -18.46 -3.30
CA ASN A 511 15.79 -19.41 -4.11
C ASN A 511 16.50 -18.65 -5.24
N LEU A 512 17.66 -18.06 -4.92
CA LEU A 512 18.43 -17.23 -5.85
C LEU A 512 19.15 -18.08 -6.91
N PHE A 513 19.21 -17.54 -8.11
CA PHE A 513 19.98 -18.08 -9.24
C PHE A 513 20.38 -16.91 -10.16
N LYS A 514 21.26 -17.17 -11.11
CA LYS A 514 21.59 -16.30 -12.24
C LYS A 514 21.16 -16.97 -13.54
N VAL A 515 20.88 -16.17 -14.56
CA VAL A 515 20.43 -16.66 -15.88
C VAL A 515 21.48 -17.51 -16.60
N HIS A 516 22.75 -17.40 -16.23
CA HIS A 516 23.87 -18.16 -16.81
C HIS A 516 24.36 -19.33 -15.93
N ASP A 517 23.68 -19.61 -14.81
CA ASP A 517 24.03 -20.76 -13.97
C ASP A 517 23.72 -22.08 -14.71
N GLU A 518 24.50 -23.12 -14.43
CA GLU A 518 24.31 -24.44 -15.05
C GLU A 518 22.93 -25.01 -14.73
N GLY A 519 22.22 -25.48 -15.76
CA GLY A 519 20.89 -26.07 -15.62
C GLY A 519 19.72 -25.08 -15.54
N VAL A 520 19.99 -23.78 -15.47
CA VAL A 520 18.96 -22.72 -15.55
C VAL A 520 18.54 -22.51 -17.01
N LYS A 521 17.22 -22.51 -17.26
CA LYS A 521 16.67 -22.37 -18.62
C LYS A 521 15.62 -21.26 -18.71
N GLU A 522 15.68 -20.50 -19.81
CA GLU A 522 14.61 -19.58 -20.20
C GLU A 522 13.28 -20.35 -20.35
N ASP A 523 12.18 -19.71 -19.98
CA ASP A 523 10.81 -20.23 -20.00
C ASP A 523 10.53 -21.42 -19.09
N THR A 524 11.55 -21.88 -18.34
CA THR A 524 11.41 -22.88 -17.27
C THR A 524 11.71 -22.27 -15.90
N ASP A 525 12.87 -21.61 -15.77
CA ASP A 525 13.31 -20.98 -14.51
C ASP A 525 13.06 -19.48 -14.48
N TYR A 526 13.18 -18.81 -15.63
CA TYR A 526 12.98 -17.37 -15.76
C TYR A 526 12.32 -16.99 -17.07
N TYR A 527 11.65 -15.85 -17.08
CA TYR A 527 11.06 -15.20 -18.23
C TYR A 527 11.91 -14.00 -18.65
N LYS A 528 12.26 -13.90 -19.94
CA LYS A 528 13.00 -12.76 -20.51
C LYS A 528 12.00 -11.77 -21.12
N ILE A 529 11.96 -10.54 -20.60
CA ILE A 529 11.21 -9.45 -21.23
C ILE A 529 11.86 -9.09 -22.57
N SER A 530 11.05 -9.02 -23.62
CA SER A 530 11.43 -8.62 -24.98
C SER A 530 10.34 -7.73 -25.60
N TRP A 531 10.58 -7.17 -26.79
CA TRP A 531 9.57 -6.35 -27.48
C TRP A 531 8.25 -7.11 -27.60
N ASP A 532 8.25 -8.33 -28.14
CA ASP A 532 7.01 -9.10 -28.32
C ASP A 532 6.53 -9.80 -27.03
N ARG A 533 7.28 -9.74 -25.92
CA ARG A 533 7.04 -10.49 -24.68
C ARG A 533 7.18 -9.60 -23.44
N ARG A 534 6.32 -8.61 -23.31
CA ARG A 534 6.39 -7.57 -22.25
C ARG A 534 5.09 -7.39 -21.47
N GLY A 535 4.13 -8.30 -21.66
CA GLY A 535 2.80 -8.21 -21.08
C GLY A 535 2.69 -8.90 -19.72
N PHE A 536 1.88 -8.32 -18.82
CA PHE A 536 1.49 -8.87 -17.53
C PHE A 536 -0.03 -8.92 -17.41
N ALA A 537 -0.58 -10.08 -17.09
CA ALA A 537 -2.02 -10.23 -16.81
C ALA A 537 -2.36 -9.68 -15.42
N LEU A 538 -3.38 -8.82 -15.33
CA LEU A 538 -3.81 -8.11 -14.11
C LEU A 538 -5.00 -8.81 -13.42
N ASP A 539 -4.91 -10.14 -13.35
CA ASP A 539 -5.99 -10.97 -12.82
C ASP A 539 -5.89 -11.23 -11.32
N ASN A 540 -7.02 -11.70 -10.81
CA ASN A 540 -7.17 -12.16 -9.44
C ASN A 540 -7.40 -13.67 -9.45
N ILE A 541 -6.57 -14.41 -8.73
CA ILE A 541 -6.82 -15.83 -8.47
C ILE A 541 -7.42 -15.93 -7.07
N ILE A 542 -8.71 -16.23 -7.00
CA ILE A 542 -9.45 -16.41 -5.74
C ILE A 542 -9.78 -17.89 -5.59
N LEU A 543 -9.37 -18.47 -4.47
CA LEU A 543 -9.58 -19.87 -4.15
C LEU A 543 -11.01 -20.12 -3.63
N PRO A 544 -11.59 -21.29 -3.89
CA PRO A 544 -12.88 -21.67 -3.34
C PRO A 544 -12.79 -21.91 -1.82
N ILE A 545 -13.97 -21.94 -1.17
CA ILE A 545 -14.10 -22.19 0.27
C ILE A 545 -13.45 -23.54 0.64
N GLY A 546 -12.77 -23.58 1.80
CA GLY A 546 -12.05 -24.77 2.28
C GLY A 546 -10.62 -24.90 1.72
N PHE A 547 -10.14 -23.93 0.94
CA PHE A 547 -8.77 -23.88 0.45
C PHE A 547 -8.04 -22.63 0.93
N VAL A 548 -6.74 -22.78 1.15
CA VAL A 548 -5.80 -21.70 1.50
C VAL A 548 -4.62 -21.67 0.54
N MET A 549 -4.02 -20.50 0.43
CA MET A 549 -2.81 -20.27 -0.36
C MET A 549 -1.59 -20.80 0.40
N THR A 550 -0.85 -21.68 -0.27
CA THR A 550 0.38 -22.33 0.23
C THR A 550 1.56 -22.10 -0.71
N GLY A 551 1.37 -21.29 -1.75
CA GLY A 551 2.44 -20.89 -2.64
C GLY A 551 1.97 -19.99 -3.76
N VAL A 552 2.91 -19.34 -4.41
CA VAL A 552 2.67 -18.43 -5.53
C VAL A 552 3.88 -18.46 -6.46
N LYS A 553 3.64 -18.30 -7.77
CA LYS A 553 4.68 -18.17 -8.79
C LYS A 553 4.19 -17.35 -9.96
N PHE A 554 5.11 -16.81 -10.75
CA PHE A 554 4.78 -16.40 -12.11
C PHE A 554 4.72 -17.62 -13.01
N PHE A 555 3.87 -17.57 -14.02
CA PHE A 555 3.86 -18.53 -15.11
C PHE A 555 3.53 -17.80 -16.41
N GLN A 556 3.99 -18.35 -17.52
CA GLN A 556 3.67 -17.84 -18.84
C GLN A 556 2.30 -18.34 -19.28
N SER A 557 1.40 -17.42 -19.59
CA SER A 557 0.07 -17.65 -20.16
C SER A 557 0.10 -17.26 -21.63
N ASP A 558 -0.42 -18.13 -22.52
CA ASP A 558 -0.57 -17.88 -23.96
C ASP A 558 0.69 -17.32 -24.65
N GLU A 559 1.86 -17.86 -24.29
CA GLU A 559 3.19 -17.54 -24.84
C GLU A 559 3.71 -16.09 -24.68
N VAL A 560 2.85 -15.11 -24.39
CA VAL A 560 3.20 -13.67 -24.42
C VAL A 560 2.96 -12.96 -23.09
N LEU A 561 2.02 -13.43 -22.27
CA LEU A 561 1.63 -12.78 -21.03
C LEU A 561 2.22 -13.49 -19.81
N LEU A 562 2.81 -12.72 -18.90
CA LEU A 562 3.16 -13.23 -17.59
C LEU A 562 1.97 -13.08 -16.63
N SER A 563 1.57 -14.18 -16.00
CA SER A 563 0.45 -14.22 -15.05
C SER A 563 0.88 -14.87 -13.73
N LEU A 564 0.07 -14.72 -12.69
CA LEU A 564 0.29 -15.40 -11.42
C LEU A 564 -0.39 -16.76 -11.39
N SER A 565 0.26 -17.72 -10.74
CA SER A 565 -0.36 -18.97 -10.31
C SER A 565 -0.27 -19.08 -8.80
N VAL A 566 -1.32 -19.57 -8.16
CA VAL A 566 -1.44 -19.76 -6.71
C VAL A 566 -1.56 -21.25 -6.41
N ARG A 567 -0.75 -21.74 -5.47
CA ARG A 567 -0.87 -23.11 -4.95
C ARG A 567 -1.96 -23.15 -3.89
N SER A 568 -3.08 -23.77 -4.24
CA SER A 568 -4.20 -24.05 -3.36
C SER A 568 -3.97 -25.34 -2.57
N THR A 569 -4.28 -25.35 -1.29
CA THR A 569 -4.26 -26.56 -0.45
C THR A 569 -5.54 -26.61 0.38
N GLN A 570 -6.23 -27.76 0.37
CA GLN A 570 -7.42 -27.95 1.18
C GLN A 570 -7.04 -28.00 2.67
N PHE A 571 -7.89 -27.45 3.54
CA PHE A 571 -7.71 -27.56 4.99
C PHE A 571 -9.04 -27.80 5.70
N ASP A 572 -8.94 -28.32 6.91
CA ASP A 572 -10.06 -28.46 7.83
C ASP A 572 -10.17 -27.20 8.70
N PHE A 573 -11.30 -26.49 8.60
CA PHE A 573 -11.47 -25.21 9.29
C PHE A 573 -11.47 -25.34 10.82
N ASN A 574 -12.09 -26.39 11.35
CA ASN A 574 -12.22 -26.57 12.80
C ASN A 574 -10.87 -26.90 13.43
N THR A 575 -10.09 -27.77 12.80
CA THR A 575 -8.80 -28.23 13.34
C THR A 575 -7.61 -27.39 12.87
N GLY A 576 -7.76 -26.62 11.80
CA GLY A 576 -6.67 -25.87 11.17
C GLY A 576 -5.66 -26.73 10.42
N LYS A 577 -5.96 -28.01 10.16
CA LYS A 577 -5.02 -28.96 9.55
C LYS A 577 -5.09 -28.97 8.03
N LEU A 578 -3.94 -28.83 7.37
CA LEU A 578 -3.78 -28.93 5.92
C LEU A 578 -3.91 -30.39 5.45
N ARG A 579 -4.46 -30.57 4.24
CA ARG A 579 -4.54 -31.86 3.53
C ARG A 579 -3.49 -31.86 2.41
N LEU A 580 -2.31 -32.42 2.69
CA LEU A 580 -1.13 -32.41 1.82
C LEU A 580 -1.39 -33.03 0.44
N ASP A 581 -2.20 -34.08 0.40
CA ASP A 581 -2.61 -34.80 -0.81
C ASP A 581 -3.55 -33.99 -1.72
N LYS A 582 -4.07 -32.85 -1.21
CA LYS A 582 -5.04 -32.00 -1.89
C LYS A 582 -4.49 -30.60 -2.15
N SER A 583 -3.25 -30.57 -2.63
CA SER A 583 -2.60 -29.36 -3.13
C SER A 583 -2.60 -29.31 -4.66
N ALA A 584 -2.92 -28.15 -5.24
CA ALA A 584 -2.89 -27.94 -6.69
C ALA A 584 -2.61 -26.48 -7.05
N TRP A 585 -1.87 -26.26 -8.15
CA TRP A 585 -1.69 -24.95 -8.75
C TRP A 585 -2.95 -24.50 -9.48
N ARG A 586 -3.34 -23.24 -9.28
CA ARG A 586 -4.51 -22.59 -9.90
C ARG A 586 -4.05 -21.31 -10.59
N HIS A 587 -4.59 -21.02 -11.76
CA HIS A 587 -4.31 -19.82 -12.52
C HIS A 587 -5.48 -19.47 -13.43
N VAL A 588 -5.50 -18.23 -13.91
CA VAL A 588 -6.41 -17.75 -14.94
C VAL A 588 -5.61 -17.63 -16.24
N VAL A 589 -6.15 -18.17 -17.33
CA VAL A 589 -5.62 -18.02 -18.68
C VAL A 589 -6.49 -16.98 -19.38
N LEU A 590 -5.92 -15.82 -19.69
CA LEU A 590 -6.58 -14.80 -20.50
C LEU A 590 -6.23 -15.02 -21.96
N GLY A 591 -7.25 -15.04 -22.83
CA GLY A 591 -7.02 -14.98 -24.25
C GLY A 591 -6.36 -13.64 -24.62
N PHE A 592 -5.19 -13.69 -25.23
CA PHE A 592 -4.51 -12.52 -25.77
C PHE A 592 -5.23 -12.00 -27.02
N ASP A 593 -5.83 -10.80 -26.93
CA ASP A 593 -6.31 -10.05 -28.08
C ASP A 593 -5.31 -8.92 -28.42
N PRO A 594 -4.47 -9.08 -29.45
CA PRO A 594 -3.51 -8.06 -29.87
C PRO A 594 -4.17 -6.80 -30.46
N GLN A 595 -5.47 -6.85 -30.81
CA GLN A 595 -6.20 -5.68 -31.32
C GLN A 595 -6.79 -4.81 -30.22
N ASN A 596 -6.88 -5.33 -29.00
CA ASN A 596 -7.44 -4.62 -27.85
C ASN A 596 -6.52 -4.71 -26.61
N PRO A 597 -5.21 -4.39 -26.73
CA PRO A 597 -4.39 -4.16 -25.55
C PRO A 597 -5.03 -3.08 -24.71
N PHE A 598 -4.99 -3.23 -23.38
CA PHE A 598 -5.29 -2.09 -22.51
C PHE A 598 -4.21 -1.06 -22.80
N PRO A 599 -4.50 -0.03 -23.62
CA PRO A 599 -3.47 0.91 -23.97
C PRO A 599 -3.21 1.67 -22.68
N PHE A 600 -1.94 1.83 -22.33
CA PHE A 600 -1.58 2.80 -21.31
C PHE A 600 -1.80 4.21 -21.90
N ASN A 601 -3.06 4.58 -22.15
CA ASN A 601 -3.43 5.89 -22.64
C ASN A 601 -3.52 6.90 -21.49
N ASN A 602 -2.54 6.78 -20.58
CA ASN A 602 -2.17 7.77 -19.59
C ASN A 602 -0.70 8.14 -19.84
N SER A 603 -0.35 8.45 -21.09
CA SER A 603 0.85 9.25 -21.40
C SER A 603 0.64 10.67 -20.82
N VAL A 604 0.68 10.76 -19.50
CA VAL A 604 0.81 12.00 -18.76
C VAL A 604 1.98 11.75 -17.82
N SER A 605 3.14 12.24 -18.28
CA SER A 605 4.35 12.61 -17.54
C SER A 605 4.73 11.79 -16.30
N PRO A 606 5.66 10.82 -16.37
CA PRO A 606 6.80 10.89 -15.49
C PRO A 606 7.72 11.97 -16.06
N ILE A 607 7.84 13.06 -15.32
CA ILE A 607 8.92 14.08 -15.28
C ILE A 607 8.28 15.45 -15.06
N GLN A 608 8.05 15.71 -13.78
CA GLN A 608 8.87 16.67 -13.07
C GLN A 608 9.27 16.02 -11.74
N GLN A 609 10.55 16.12 -11.40
CA GLN A 609 11.20 15.84 -10.10
C GLN A 609 12.16 14.65 -10.17
N GLY A 610 13.44 14.93 -9.89
CA GLY A 610 14.54 13.97 -9.86
C GLY A 610 14.41 12.93 -8.72
N PRO A 611 15.52 12.30 -8.29
CA PRO A 611 15.50 11.32 -7.19
C PRO A 611 15.03 11.87 -5.83
N ASP A 612 14.70 13.17 -5.77
CA ASP A 612 13.99 13.80 -4.68
C ASP A 612 12.47 13.86 -4.92
N PHE A 613 11.82 12.71 -4.72
CA PHE A 613 10.41 12.63 -4.33
C PHE A 613 10.24 13.29 -2.94
N ARG A 614 10.35 14.62 -2.86
CA ARG A 614 10.04 15.38 -1.64
C ARG A 614 8.62 15.88 -1.72
N SER A 615 7.74 15.11 -1.09
CA SER A 615 6.55 15.58 -0.38
C SER A 615 6.10 17.01 -0.70
N ARG A 616 5.07 17.17 -1.55
CA ARG A 616 4.12 18.29 -1.44
C ARG A 616 2.80 17.93 -2.13
N GLY A 617 2.02 17.07 -1.48
CA GLY A 617 0.55 17.11 -1.59
C GLY A 617 -0.17 15.79 -1.86
N LYS A 618 -0.74 15.19 -0.80
CA LYS A 618 -2.05 14.48 -0.69
C LYS A 618 -2.49 13.39 -1.71
N MET A 619 -1.87 13.22 -2.87
CA MET A 619 -2.34 12.29 -3.91
C MET A 619 -1.62 10.94 -3.80
N ARG A 620 -2.38 9.85 -3.96
CA ARG A 620 -1.90 8.46 -3.87
C ARG A 620 -2.24 7.73 -5.16
N HIS A 621 -1.41 6.77 -5.54
CA HIS A 621 -1.69 5.84 -6.63
C HIS A 621 -2.76 4.85 -6.17
N TRP A 622 -3.88 4.83 -6.90
CA TRP A 622 -5.02 3.97 -6.59
C TRP A 622 -5.10 2.81 -7.59
N PRO A 623 -5.56 1.62 -7.16
CA PRO A 623 -5.86 0.55 -8.08
C PRO A 623 -6.88 1.00 -9.13
N ASP A 624 -6.50 0.93 -10.40
CA ASP A 624 -7.33 1.33 -11.54
C ASP A 624 -7.61 0.18 -12.51
N SER A 625 -6.81 -0.89 -12.45
CA SER A 625 -7.02 -2.12 -13.22
C SER A 625 -8.20 -2.97 -12.72
N LYS A 626 -8.85 -3.67 -13.64
CA LYS A 626 -9.93 -4.63 -13.43
C LYS A 626 -9.50 -6.04 -13.86
N PRO A 627 -10.11 -7.12 -13.32
CA PRO A 627 -9.87 -8.48 -13.81
C PRO A 627 -10.15 -8.61 -15.31
N GLY A 628 -9.40 -9.46 -16.00
CA GLY A 628 -9.48 -9.67 -17.45
C GLY A 628 -8.67 -8.66 -18.27
N GLN A 629 -7.87 -7.81 -17.62
CA GLN A 629 -7.01 -6.85 -18.28
C GLN A 629 -5.55 -7.30 -18.23
N TYR A 630 -4.74 -6.80 -19.15
CA TYR A 630 -3.29 -6.93 -19.12
C TYR A 630 -2.65 -5.55 -19.25
N LEU A 631 -1.38 -5.43 -18.88
CA LEU A 631 -0.55 -4.27 -19.20
C LEU A 631 0.70 -4.72 -19.94
N GLU A 632 1.25 -3.84 -20.76
CA GLU A 632 2.56 -4.02 -21.36
C GLU A 632 3.56 -3.04 -20.75
N LEU A 633 4.82 -3.46 -20.62
CA LEU A 633 5.90 -2.53 -20.34
C LEU A 633 6.13 -1.63 -21.56
N VAL A 634 6.26 -0.33 -21.34
CA VAL A 634 6.49 0.65 -22.41
C VAL A 634 7.56 1.65 -22.00
N ASN A 635 8.12 2.35 -22.98
CA ASN A 635 8.96 3.51 -22.70
C ASN A 635 8.09 4.70 -22.26
N SER A 636 8.69 5.60 -21.49
CA SER A 636 8.12 6.87 -21.08
C SER A 636 7.83 7.82 -22.26
N ASP A 637 7.14 8.93 -21.98
CA ASP A 637 6.77 9.92 -23.01
C ASP A 637 8.00 10.53 -23.69
N PHE A 638 7.94 10.69 -25.00
CA PHE A 638 9.07 11.23 -25.76
C PHE A 638 9.30 12.72 -25.50
N LYS A 639 8.25 13.54 -25.37
CA LYS A 639 8.42 14.99 -25.14
C LYS A 639 8.96 15.29 -23.75
N LYS A 640 8.56 14.51 -22.75
CA LYS A 640 8.90 14.74 -21.33
C LYS A 640 10.17 14.02 -20.88
N ASP A 641 10.39 12.79 -21.36
CA ASP A 641 11.50 11.94 -20.93
C ASP A 641 12.38 11.44 -22.07
N LEU A 642 12.11 11.82 -23.31
CA LEU A 642 12.73 11.20 -24.48
C LEU A 642 12.57 9.67 -24.48
N GLY A 643 11.54 9.11 -23.85
CA GLY A 643 11.33 7.66 -23.74
C GLY A 643 12.48 6.88 -23.15
N GLN A 644 13.19 7.42 -22.16
CA GLN A 644 14.37 6.79 -21.57
C GLN A 644 14.06 5.87 -20.36
N THR A 645 12.82 5.83 -19.89
CA THR A 645 12.43 5.04 -18.70
C THR A 645 11.40 3.97 -19.06
N VAL A 646 11.57 2.74 -18.55
CA VAL A 646 10.59 1.65 -18.72
C VAL A 646 9.51 1.74 -17.62
N LEU A 647 8.25 1.68 -18.02
CA LEU A 647 7.07 1.85 -17.16
C LEU A 647 6.05 0.72 -17.35
N PRO A 648 5.18 0.44 -16.36
CA PRO A 648 5.17 1.03 -15.01
C PRO A 648 6.38 0.57 -14.17
N PHE A 649 6.60 1.25 -13.04
CA PHE A 649 7.55 0.77 -12.03
C PHE A 649 7.00 -0.47 -11.31
N VAL A 650 7.86 -1.21 -10.59
CA VAL A 650 7.47 -2.40 -9.84
C VAL A 650 7.37 -2.06 -8.35
N ASP A 651 6.20 -2.25 -7.73
CA ASP A 651 6.04 -2.10 -6.28
C ASP A 651 6.68 -3.31 -5.57
N VAL A 652 7.75 -3.07 -4.80
CA VAL A 652 8.48 -4.12 -4.06
C VAL A 652 8.18 -4.12 -2.57
N GLN A 653 7.20 -3.32 -2.13
CA GLN A 653 6.79 -3.32 -0.74
C GLN A 653 6.14 -4.66 -0.34
N SER A 654 6.19 -4.98 0.96
CA SER A 654 5.53 -6.17 1.47
C SER A 654 4.02 -5.99 1.54
N VAL A 655 3.30 -6.87 0.87
CA VAL A 655 1.86 -7.04 1.01
C VAL A 655 1.62 -8.09 2.10
N LYS A 656 1.40 -7.59 3.32
CA LYS A 656 1.07 -8.38 4.51
C LYS A 656 0.05 -7.63 5.34
N SER A 657 -0.79 -8.34 6.07
CA SER A 657 -1.70 -7.75 7.05
C SER A 657 -0.96 -7.47 8.35
N ARG A 658 -1.48 -6.54 9.17
CA ARG A 658 -0.92 -6.23 10.49
C ARG A 658 -0.95 -7.46 11.40
N LYS A 659 -2.10 -8.13 11.46
CA LYS A 659 -2.27 -9.47 12.05
C LYS A 659 -2.23 -10.49 10.91
N PRO A 660 -1.40 -11.55 10.94
CA PRO A 660 -1.38 -12.56 9.90
C PRO A 660 -2.74 -13.25 9.81
N VAL A 661 -3.19 -13.49 8.57
CA VAL A 661 -4.48 -14.15 8.30
C VAL A 661 -4.32 -15.19 7.21
N PRO A 662 -5.19 -16.21 7.16
CA PRO A 662 -5.19 -17.14 6.05
C PRO A 662 -5.53 -16.41 4.75
N LEU A 663 -4.73 -16.67 3.71
CA LEU A 663 -4.93 -16.10 2.39
C LEU A 663 -5.66 -17.11 1.49
N ALA A 664 -6.62 -16.62 0.71
CA ALA A 664 -7.38 -17.39 -0.26
C ALA A 664 -7.17 -16.86 -1.68
N GLY A 665 -6.02 -16.24 -1.95
CA GLY A 665 -5.71 -15.78 -3.30
C GLY A 665 -4.62 -14.72 -3.36
N ALA A 666 -4.17 -14.48 -4.59
CA ALA A 666 -3.26 -13.40 -4.95
C ALA A 666 -3.63 -12.86 -6.33
N GLY A 667 -3.13 -11.66 -6.67
CA GLY A 667 -3.31 -11.06 -7.97
C GLY A 667 -2.28 -9.99 -8.27
N LEU A 668 -2.20 -9.62 -9.54
CA LEU A 668 -1.49 -8.42 -10.00
C LEU A 668 -2.50 -7.30 -10.24
N HIS A 669 -2.06 -6.08 -10.06
CA HIS A 669 -2.84 -4.91 -10.43
C HIS A 669 -1.92 -3.75 -10.78
N HIS A 670 -2.48 -2.82 -11.54
CA HIS A 670 -1.86 -1.53 -11.75
C HIS A 670 -2.39 -0.52 -10.72
N ARG A 671 -1.49 0.32 -10.21
CA ARG A 671 -1.79 1.45 -9.33
C ARG A 671 -1.40 2.74 -10.05
N GLY A 672 -2.39 3.45 -10.56
CA GLY A 672 -2.20 4.66 -11.35
C GLY A 672 -2.41 5.95 -10.57
N LEU A 673 -1.79 7.01 -11.08
CA LEU A 673 -2.03 8.40 -10.70
C LEU A 673 -1.91 9.25 -11.96
N GLN A 674 -2.79 10.23 -12.13
CA GLN A 674 -2.67 11.17 -13.25
C GLN A 674 -1.32 11.89 -13.19
N GLY A 675 -0.55 11.85 -14.28
CA GLY A 675 0.81 12.39 -14.26
C GLY A 675 1.85 11.41 -13.69
N SER A 676 1.61 10.10 -13.77
CA SER A 676 2.54 9.08 -13.32
C SER A 676 2.38 7.81 -14.17
N GLY A 677 3.51 7.12 -14.43
CA GLY A 677 3.51 5.79 -15.02
C GLY A 677 2.97 4.70 -14.08
N GLY A 678 2.81 5.02 -12.78
CA GLY A 678 2.23 4.12 -11.78
C GLY A 678 3.10 2.91 -11.44
N PHE A 679 2.47 1.94 -10.78
CA PHE A 679 3.14 0.73 -10.29
C PHE A 679 2.41 -0.55 -10.69
N LEU A 680 3.15 -1.54 -11.17
CA LEU A 680 2.75 -2.94 -11.16
C LEU A 680 2.93 -3.48 -9.74
N ALA A 681 1.83 -3.90 -9.10
CA ALA A 681 1.82 -4.26 -7.69
C ALA A 681 1.12 -5.59 -7.43
N LEU A 682 1.62 -6.31 -6.42
CA LEU A 682 0.96 -7.49 -5.86
C LEU A 682 -0.23 -7.07 -4.98
N LYS A 683 -1.25 -7.94 -4.95
CA LYS A 683 -2.33 -7.91 -3.97
C LYS A 683 -2.64 -9.32 -3.50
N MET A 684 -3.18 -9.45 -2.30
CA MET A 684 -3.61 -10.71 -1.72
C MET A 684 -5.07 -10.66 -1.29
N PHE A 685 -5.71 -11.82 -1.16
CA PHE A 685 -7.11 -11.92 -0.74
C PHE A 685 -7.18 -12.76 0.54
N SER A 686 -7.80 -12.24 1.59
CA SER A 686 -8.03 -13.01 2.81
C SER A 686 -9.04 -14.13 2.59
N TYR A 687 -8.98 -15.15 3.46
CA TYR A 687 -9.97 -16.23 3.49
C TYR A 687 -11.38 -15.70 3.76
N ASP A 688 -12.37 -16.39 3.18
CA ASP A 688 -13.77 -16.07 3.40
C ASP A 688 -14.32 -16.83 4.61
N PHE A 689 -14.49 -16.11 5.70
CA PHE A 689 -15.07 -16.58 6.96
C PHE A 689 -16.61 -16.58 6.99
N GLU A 690 -17.30 -15.99 6.01
CA GLU A 690 -18.77 -15.94 5.98
C GLU A 690 -19.46 -17.31 6.10
N PRO A 691 -18.96 -18.38 5.43
CA PRO A 691 -19.58 -19.70 5.49
C PRO A 691 -19.45 -20.37 6.86
N HIS A 692 -18.50 -19.94 7.69
CA HIS A 692 -18.18 -20.54 8.99
C HIS A 692 -18.90 -19.85 10.15
N MET A 693 -19.75 -18.87 9.86
CA MET A 693 -20.61 -18.26 10.86
C MET A 693 -21.71 -19.22 11.33
N GLN A 694 -21.93 -19.28 12.64
CA GLN A 694 -22.98 -20.09 13.23
C GLN A 694 -24.21 -19.26 13.59
N LYS A 695 -25.40 -19.75 13.21
CA LYS A 695 -26.67 -19.07 13.47
C LYS A 695 -27.20 -19.33 14.88
N ARG A 696 -26.96 -20.52 15.43
CA ARG A 696 -27.46 -20.95 16.75
C ARG A 696 -26.29 -21.45 17.58
N VAL A 697 -26.36 -21.17 18.88
CA VAL A 697 -25.57 -21.85 19.91
C VAL A 697 -26.33 -23.12 20.24
N HIS A 698 -25.76 -24.30 20.02
CA HIS A 698 -26.44 -25.56 20.34
C HIS A 698 -26.23 -25.91 21.82
N ARG A 699 -27.26 -26.48 22.45
CA ARG A 699 -27.32 -26.84 23.88
C ARG A 699 -26.34 -27.96 24.31
N GLY A 700 -25.35 -28.32 23.49
CA GLY A 700 -24.54 -29.53 23.67
C GLY A 700 -23.08 -29.46 23.24
N ASP A 701 -22.53 -28.28 22.97
CA ASP A 701 -21.10 -28.08 22.69
C ASP A 701 -20.35 -27.46 23.88
#